data_AF-A0A819MI35-F1
#
_entry.id   AF-A0A819MI35-F1
#
_cell.length_a   1.000
_cell.length_b   1.000
_cell.length_c   1.000
_cell.angle_alpha   90.00
_cell.angle_beta   90.00
_cell.angle_gamma   90.00
#
_symmetry.space_group_name_H-M   'P 1'
#
loop_
_entity.id
_entity.type
_entity.pdbx_description
1 polymer ?
#
loop_
_entity_poly.entity_id
_entity_poly.type
_entity_poly.pdbx_seq_one_letter_code
_entity_poly.pdbx_strand_id
1 'polypeptide(L)'
;MCAAAVPIAVAIYTNNLSEQQRIANERREFDSKQADNLRQQQVYDQFLSDIYQLDKDGQLSGAAKPWALANARYWTANQQLSSQLKTDALIFLKRKGLIGLDCPTLSDDRQDRSDIIQLSGLNFDNIRLVSPTGDLSLLDMACVQFGQVSLVNASFYMTNLDGASFNGSRLIGAKFNSSSLEGVSFLNGANLDGISFHDSNLRGAEFPETILTGVDFGNSDLSGAHFSNSNLSGTKITPEQLQQASFFNENLSLTKENVSESNIMMRKTTTKGSNAIRWPKPITYSSSSSTQVISDLISRALDNAPSAKLFQVSIQADLAVNGKDVFVLSNGSTSGSIQISASTGVAAAWGFNYYLKYVADSSVYWSGKNIRLSNSTLFPINQPIRIVANDLYRWYGNPCTFSYSAVFWNFSRWEKEIDWMAMNGINLVYATTGMEYIYNKVFLRMGFPQSELDDYFTGPAFLAWFRMGNLQKHGGPLSNRWHQSQFQLAKQIIQRMTDIGIIPVLPAFTGFMPRTAPSRFPSARFHNSSSWDGFGCNESCLPYLDPTDSFFQKVGVELLNETVTLLNLTSHFYACDLFNEMTPPTSDLEYLADVNAGIFQAMKTVDPNAVWVMQAWLFLSKFWKPDRVQSYLSKVPIGHLILLDLFSESSPQYSRFESFYGHYYIWNMLHDFGGNNFLFGSLVNVTEGPQTARNFSGNQMIGVGITMEGINQNEIMYEFALEQSWRSPLNDTELSDWLVGFVMRRYESDHPVPSSALYAWQLLGDSVYGNNPNGDSSVMLSRPELDGEQDINFDLKSLFSAWELLIDASYEVHSDLFRYDLVDITKEVLRYKFYDIYTQLISAFNDKDLYGVSTQAAILVDILADTELILASDRRFLLGNWINDALQFAQNEEDIHFYNFNAKLQVSIWGNNYTLELYDYANKFWSGMIRDYYAPRWYVFFDILLKCLVEGHPVNRKVLNERLFLEAELPFFMLDTKVYPTTTQGDSITIARGLFNKYHLSLNEIHLPETSSKKKFAFKHHFD
;
A
#
# COMPACT_ATOMS: atom_id res chain seq x y z
N MET A 1 34.88 -37.64 9.15
CA MET A 1 35.93 -37.02 8.30
C MET A 1 35.35 -36.22 7.11
N CYS A 2 34.10 -35.72 7.17
CA CYS A 2 33.53 -34.80 6.17
C CYS A 2 33.24 -33.40 6.73
N ALA A 3 33.90 -32.99 7.83
CA ALA A 3 33.70 -31.71 8.52
C ALA A 3 34.78 -30.66 8.19
N ALA A 4 35.60 -30.87 7.16
CA ALA A 4 36.69 -29.97 6.78
C ALA A 4 36.58 -29.39 5.35
N ALA A 5 35.53 -29.73 4.60
CA ALA A 5 35.40 -29.32 3.19
C ALA A 5 34.69 -27.96 2.99
N VAL A 6 33.88 -27.50 3.96
CA VAL A 6 33.04 -26.30 3.80
C VAL A 6 33.79 -24.98 4.01
N PRO A 7 34.69 -24.84 5.02
CA PRO A 7 35.54 -23.64 5.12
C PRO A 7 36.47 -23.51 3.90
N ILE A 8 36.84 -24.65 3.30
CA ILE A 8 37.72 -24.74 2.13
C ILE A 8 36.95 -24.43 0.84
N ALA A 9 35.68 -24.82 0.68
CA ALA A 9 34.89 -24.48 -0.50
C ALA A 9 34.52 -22.99 -0.55
N VAL A 10 34.16 -22.39 0.59
CA VAL A 10 33.93 -20.93 0.71
C VAL A 10 35.24 -20.17 0.50
N ALA A 11 36.36 -20.62 1.10
CA ALA A 11 37.66 -20.00 0.91
C ALA A 11 38.26 -20.19 -0.50
N ILE A 12 38.02 -21.31 -1.19
CA ILE A 12 38.54 -21.57 -2.55
C ILE A 12 37.77 -20.76 -3.59
N TYR A 13 36.45 -20.57 -3.41
CA TYR A 13 35.64 -19.74 -4.31
C TYR A 13 35.93 -18.25 -4.11
N THR A 14 36.19 -17.80 -2.87
CA THR A 14 36.60 -16.41 -2.60
C THR A 14 38.06 -16.12 -2.92
N ASN A 15 39.01 -17.04 -2.77
CA ASN A 15 40.45 -16.75 -2.94
C ASN A 15 40.95 -16.72 -4.40
N ASN A 16 40.38 -17.52 -5.32
CA ASN A 16 40.93 -17.61 -6.68
C ASN A 16 40.50 -16.49 -7.63
N LEU A 17 39.36 -15.84 -7.39
CA LEU A 17 38.96 -14.62 -8.12
C LEU A 17 39.49 -13.35 -7.43
N SER A 18 39.65 -13.37 -6.11
CA SER A 18 39.97 -12.16 -5.36
C SER A 18 41.44 -11.79 -5.36
N GLU A 19 42.45 -12.66 -5.39
CA GLU A 19 43.80 -12.16 -5.05
C GLU A 19 44.44 -11.24 -6.11
N GLN A 20 44.27 -11.51 -7.41
CA GLN A 20 44.76 -10.61 -8.47
C GLN A 20 43.84 -9.39 -8.67
N GLN A 21 42.51 -9.54 -8.53
CA GLN A 21 41.57 -8.42 -8.61
C GLN A 21 41.63 -7.53 -7.37
N ARG A 22 41.86 -8.09 -6.18
CA ARG A 22 42.06 -7.39 -4.92
C ARG A 22 43.38 -6.66 -4.92
N ILE A 23 44.49 -7.24 -5.37
CA ILE A 23 45.75 -6.49 -5.48
C ILE A 23 45.63 -5.36 -6.54
N ALA A 24 44.92 -5.58 -7.64
CA ALA A 24 44.68 -4.54 -8.66
C ALA A 24 43.65 -3.49 -8.24
N ASN A 25 42.69 -3.84 -7.39
CA ASN A 25 41.67 -2.93 -6.84
C ASN A 25 42.21 -2.19 -5.62
N GLU A 26 42.95 -2.84 -4.72
CA GLU A 26 43.64 -2.20 -3.59
C GLU A 26 44.72 -1.22 -4.08
N ARG A 27 45.46 -1.52 -5.17
CA ARG A 27 46.35 -0.53 -5.80
C ARG A 27 45.56 0.62 -6.44
N ARG A 28 44.48 0.33 -7.18
CA ARG A 28 43.64 1.39 -7.77
C ARG A 28 42.92 2.23 -6.72
N GLU A 29 42.52 1.64 -5.61
CA GLU A 29 41.80 2.30 -4.52
C GLU A 29 42.78 3.05 -3.60
N PHE A 30 44.00 2.55 -3.40
CA PHE A 30 45.08 3.28 -2.73
C PHE A 30 45.57 4.46 -3.57
N ASP A 31 45.81 4.26 -4.87
CA ASP A 31 46.20 5.30 -5.81
C ASP A 31 45.06 6.33 -6.00
N SER A 32 43.80 5.89 -6.00
CA SER A 32 42.62 6.78 -6.04
C SER A 32 42.41 7.53 -4.73
N LYS A 33 42.57 6.90 -3.55
CA LYS A 33 42.46 7.58 -2.25
C LYS A 33 43.60 8.55 -2.00
N GLN A 34 44.82 8.24 -2.46
CA GLN A 34 45.94 9.19 -2.43
C GLN A 34 45.71 10.34 -3.42
N ALA A 35 45.27 10.05 -4.65
CA ALA A 35 44.96 11.08 -5.64
C ALA A 35 43.80 11.97 -5.19
N ASP A 36 42.74 11.41 -4.59
CA ASP A 36 41.61 12.16 -4.07
C ASP A 36 42.02 12.98 -2.85
N ASN A 37 42.70 12.43 -1.84
CA ASN A 37 43.16 13.23 -0.70
C ASN A 37 44.08 14.39 -1.13
N LEU A 38 44.98 14.17 -2.11
CA LEU A 38 45.82 15.24 -2.66
C LEU A 38 44.99 16.28 -3.41
N ARG A 39 43.96 15.85 -4.16
CA ARG A 39 43.05 16.72 -4.92
C ARG A 39 42.12 17.52 -4.01
N GLN A 40 41.59 16.92 -2.94
CA GLN A 40 40.76 17.57 -1.93
C GLN A 40 41.56 18.63 -1.16
N GLN A 41 42.81 18.30 -0.78
CA GLN A 41 43.70 19.25 -0.13
C GLN A 41 44.09 20.41 -1.07
N GLN A 42 44.39 20.13 -2.35
CA GLN A 42 44.67 21.17 -3.35
C GLN A 42 43.47 22.09 -3.63
N VAL A 43 42.25 21.55 -3.66
CA VAL A 43 41.02 22.34 -3.82
C VAL A 43 40.77 23.22 -2.59
N TYR A 44 40.99 22.69 -1.39
CA TYR A 44 40.89 23.45 -0.15
C TYR A 44 41.95 24.56 -0.04
N ASP A 45 43.20 24.28 -0.41
CA ASP A 45 44.29 25.25 -0.39
C ASP A 45 44.09 26.33 -1.47
N GLN A 46 43.56 25.97 -2.64
CA GLN A 46 43.17 26.93 -3.68
C GLN A 46 42.03 27.84 -3.21
N PHE A 47 41.02 27.28 -2.52
CA PHE A 47 39.92 28.05 -1.91
C PHE A 47 40.44 29.10 -0.91
N LEU A 48 41.35 28.71 -0.03
CA LEU A 48 41.96 29.65 0.92
C LEU A 48 42.79 30.71 0.17
N SER A 49 43.60 30.32 -0.81
CA SER A 49 44.40 31.22 -1.64
C SER A 49 43.56 32.27 -2.37
N ASP A 50 42.45 31.86 -2.99
CA ASP A 50 41.54 32.74 -3.73
C ASP A 50 40.84 33.75 -2.81
N ILE A 51 40.44 33.32 -1.60
CA ILE A 51 39.88 34.25 -0.60
C ILE A 51 40.95 35.20 -0.08
N TYR A 52 42.18 34.74 0.18
CA TYR A 52 43.28 35.60 0.62
C TYR A 52 43.70 36.62 -0.44
N GLN A 53 43.66 36.25 -1.73
CA GLN A 53 43.91 37.17 -2.85
C GLN A 53 42.84 38.27 -2.97
N LEU A 54 41.59 37.96 -2.60
CA LEU A 54 40.46 38.90 -2.56
C LEU A 54 40.41 39.75 -1.27
N ASP A 55 41.12 39.34 -0.23
CA ASP A 55 41.22 39.98 1.10
C ASP A 55 42.54 40.78 1.25
N LYS A 56 42.88 41.61 0.25
CA LYS A 56 44.19 42.31 0.20
C LYS A 56 44.48 43.25 1.38
N ASP A 57 43.44 43.76 2.04
CA ASP A 57 43.55 44.74 3.14
C ASP A 57 42.98 44.21 4.47
N GLY A 58 42.68 42.92 4.58
CA GLY A 58 42.06 42.31 5.76
C GLY A 58 40.56 42.60 5.92
N GLN A 59 39.93 43.22 4.92
CA GLN A 59 38.48 43.32 4.77
C GLN A 59 38.04 43.00 3.33
N LEU A 60 37.26 41.92 3.17
CA LEU A 60 36.61 41.59 1.90
C LEU A 60 35.61 42.69 1.50
N SER A 61 35.94 43.41 0.41
CA SER A 61 35.12 44.51 -0.12
C SER A 61 33.71 44.05 -0.55
N GLY A 62 32.75 44.99 -0.56
CA GLY A 62 31.32 44.70 -0.78
C GLY A 62 30.98 43.99 -2.10
N ALA A 63 31.81 44.11 -3.13
CA ALA A 63 31.61 43.43 -4.41
C ALA A 63 32.11 41.96 -4.41
N ALA A 64 33.05 41.61 -3.52
CA ALA A 64 33.61 40.26 -3.42
C ALA A 64 32.79 39.34 -2.50
N LYS A 65 32.02 39.92 -1.55
CA LYS A 65 31.20 39.15 -0.58
C LYS A 65 30.15 38.22 -1.22
N PRO A 66 29.36 38.64 -2.22
CA PRO A 66 28.35 37.76 -2.83
C PRO A 66 28.97 36.61 -3.62
N TRP A 67 30.08 36.86 -4.32
CA TRP A 67 30.82 35.82 -5.06
C TRP A 67 31.46 34.81 -4.11
N ALA A 68 32.07 35.28 -3.01
CA ALA A 68 32.65 34.41 -1.98
C ALA A 68 31.59 33.56 -1.28
N LEU A 69 30.39 34.11 -1.03
CA LEU A 69 29.28 33.41 -0.40
C LEU A 69 28.64 32.37 -1.33
N ALA A 70 28.44 32.71 -2.61
CA ALA A 70 27.89 31.80 -3.60
C ALA A 70 28.83 30.63 -3.90
N ASN A 71 30.14 30.90 -4.02
CA ASN A 71 31.13 29.85 -4.17
C ASN A 71 31.25 29.02 -2.88
N ALA A 72 31.36 29.64 -1.69
CA ALA A 72 31.42 28.89 -0.44
C ALA A 72 30.25 27.90 -0.30
N ARG A 73 29.02 28.33 -0.60
CA ARG A 73 27.83 27.45 -0.60
C ARG A 73 27.94 26.33 -1.63
N TYR A 74 28.39 26.64 -2.85
CA TYR A 74 28.62 25.64 -3.90
C TYR A 74 29.67 24.60 -3.47
N TRP A 75 30.80 25.01 -2.89
CA TRP A 75 31.90 24.14 -2.51
C TRP A 75 31.64 23.34 -1.20
N THR A 76 30.89 23.90 -0.23
CA THR A 76 30.46 23.15 0.97
C THR A 76 29.36 22.12 0.66
N ALA A 77 28.52 22.40 -0.34
CA ALA A 77 27.48 21.48 -0.80
C ALA A 77 28.04 20.37 -1.72
N ASN A 78 29.18 20.60 -2.37
CA ASN A 78 29.83 19.61 -3.23
C ASN A 78 30.48 18.48 -2.40
N GLN A 79 30.41 17.23 -2.87
CA GLN A 79 30.86 16.05 -2.10
C GLN A 79 32.39 15.86 -2.05
N GLN A 80 33.16 16.78 -2.64
CA GLN A 80 34.61 16.66 -2.78
C GLN A 80 35.44 17.15 -1.59
N LEU A 81 34.83 17.60 -0.48
CA LEU A 81 35.57 18.01 0.72
C LEU A 81 35.19 17.14 1.91
N SER A 82 36.15 16.75 2.73
CA SER A 82 35.90 16.01 3.97
C SER A 82 35.07 16.84 4.97
N SER A 83 34.30 16.17 5.83
CA SER A 83 33.46 16.84 6.84
C SER A 83 34.26 17.77 7.77
N GLN A 84 35.52 17.45 8.03
CA GLN A 84 36.43 18.29 8.82
C GLN A 84 36.78 19.58 8.06
N LEU A 85 37.18 19.49 6.79
CA LEU A 85 37.51 20.67 5.97
C LEU A 85 36.30 21.56 5.68
N LYS A 86 35.10 20.98 5.56
CA LYS A 86 33.83 21.72 5.48
C LYS A 86 33.56 22.50 6.77
N THR A 87 33.80 21.87 7.91
CA THR A 87 33.64 22.49 9.23
C THR A 87 34.65 23.63 9.42
N ASP A 88 35.91 23.41 9.06
CA ASP A 88 36.96 24.43 9.15
C ASP A 88 36.69 25.63 8.22
N ALA A 89 36.18 25.38 7.00
CA ALA A 89 35.75 26.42 6.08
C ALA A 89 34.58 27.25 6.63
N LEU A 90 33.56 26.61 7.22
CA LEU A 90 32.42 27.30 7.84
C LEU A 90 32.84 28.14 9.06
N ILE A 91 33.77 27.63 9.88
CA ILE A 91 34.35 28.37 11.01
C ILE A 91 35.13 29.59 10.51
N PHE A 92 35.90 29.45 9.43
CA PHE A 92 36.64 30.54 8.81
C PHE A 92 35.71 31.64 8.25
N LEU A 93 34.63 31.26 7.56
CA LEU A 93 33.64 32.20 7.00
C LEU A 93 32.86 32.95 8.09
N LYS A 94 32.55 32.27 9.20
CA LYS A 94 31.95 32.89 10.40
C LYS A 94 32.91 33.88 11.06
N ARG A 95 34.19 33.52 11.23
CA ARG A 95 35.23 34.42 11.79
C ARG A 95 35.46 35.67 10.95
N LYS A 96 35.23 35.59 9.63
CA LYS A 96 35.35 36.71 8.69
C LYS A 96 34.05 37.51 8.50
N GLY A 97 32.97 37.16 9.21
CA GLY A 97 31.70 37.91 9.21
C GLY A 97 30.92 37.82 7.89
N LEU A 98 31.08 36.74 7.13
CA LEU A 98 30.47 36.56 5.81
C LEU A 98 29.13 35.80 5.85
N ILE A 99 28.82 35.15 6.97
CA ILE A 99 27.56 34.44 7.22
C ILE A 99 26.97 34.84 8.58
N GLY A 100 25.70 35.25 8.56
CA GLY A 100 24.80 35.40 9.69
C GLY A 100 23.43 34.91 9.22
N LEU A 101 22.70 34.13 10.02
CA LEU A 101 21.41 33.57 9.63
C LEU A 101 20.30 34.34 10.35
N ASP A 102 19.67 35.27 9.63
CA ASP A 102 18.44 35.94 10.02
C ASP A 102 17.23 35.02 9.69
N CYS A 103 16.36 34.78 10.68
CA CYS A 103 14.99 34.29 10.48
C CYS A 103 14.03 35.42 10.88
N PRO A 104 12.90 35.61 10.18
CA PRO A 104 12.04 36.79 10.36
C PRO A 104 11.32 36.78 11.71
N THR A 105 11.45 37.87 12.44
CA THR A 105 10.66 38.17 13.64
C THR A 105 9.21 38.47 13.28
N LEU A 106 8.27 37.84 14.00
CA LEU A 106 6.95 38.43 14.22
C LEU A 106 7.10 39.48 15.34
N SER A 107 6.35 40.58 15.19
CA SER A 107 6.56 41.89 15.83
C SER A 107 6.40 41.93 17.37
N ASP A 108 7.32 42.67 17.99
CA ASP A 108 7.31 43.42 19.26
C ASP A 108 6.35 43.01 20.39
N ASP A 109 6.91 42.59 21.53
CA ASP A 109 6.99 43.44 22.75
C ASP A 109 7.66 42.70 23.94
N ARG A 110 8.96 42.36 23.86
CA ARG A 110 9.74 41.95 25.06
C ARG A 110 11.19 42.43 24.95
N GLN A 111 11.40 43.71 25.25
CA GLN A 111 12.73 44.25 25.51
C GLN A 111 13.36 43.63 26.76
N ASP A 112 14.69 43.52 26.72
CA ASP A 112 15.61 43.13 27.80
C ASP A 112 15.57 41.67 28.26
N ARG A 113 16.31 40.79 27.56
CA ARG A 113 17.26 39.83 28.19
C ARG A 113 18.33 39.40 27.18
N SER A 114 19.50 40.03 27.24
CA SER A 114 20.68 39.71 26.40
C SER A 114 21.40 38.39 26.74
N ASP A 115 20.88 37.64 27.71
CA ASP A 115 21.58 36.50 28.32
C ASP A 115 20.93 35.14 27.97
N ILE A 116 19.98 35.12 27.03
CA ILE A 116 19.22 33.92 26.65
C ILE A 116 19.95 33.14 25.53
N ILE A 117 20.21 31.85 25.77
CA ILE A 117 20.74 30.94 24.75
C ILE A 117 19.60 30.56 23.78
N GLN A 118 19.82 30.83 22.49
CA GLN A 118 18.86 30.62 21.39
C GLN A 118 19.01 29.21 20.79
N LEU A 119 17.95 28.39 20.89
CA LEU A 119 17.88 27.02 20.39
C LEU A 119 16.68 26.78 19.45
N SER A 120 16.02 27.85 19.00
CA SER A 120 14.77 27.82 18.24
C SER A 120 14.90 27.05 16.92
N GLY A 121 13.88 26.25 16.60
CA GLY A 121 13.79 25.47 15.35
C GLY A 121 14.71 24.23 15.26
N LEU A 122 15.38 23.84 16.34
CA LEU A 122 16.15 22.60 16.39
C LEU A 122 15.22 21.37 16.50
N ASN A 123 15.63 20.27 15.86
CA ASN A 123 14.93 18.99 15.94
C ASN A 123 15.73 18.03 16.85
N PHE A 124 15.10 17.60 17.95
CA PHE A 124 15.63 16.61 18.91
C PHE A 124 14.81 15.32 18.94
N ASP A 125 13.98 15.08 17.93
CA ASP A 125 13.19 13.86 17.79
C ASP A 125 14.13 12.63 17.85
N ASN A 126 13.72 11.61 18.58
CA ASN A 126 14.45 10.34 18.72
C ASN A 126 15.86 10.45 19.36
N ILE A 127 16.22 11.60 19.95
CA ILE A 127 17.48 11.75 20.67
C ILE A 127 17.33 11.23 22.10
N ARG A 128 18.13 10.22 22.46
CA ARG A 128 18.22 9.70 23.83
C ARG A 128 19.15 10.60 24.65
N LEU A 129 18.58 11.60 25.33
CA LEU A 129 19.34 12.44 26.27
C LEU A 129 19.82 11.58 27.45
N VAL A 130 21.14 11.49 27.62
CA VAL A 130 21.81 10.54 28.54
C VAL A 130 21.69 10.94 30.02
N SER A 131 20.94 11.98 30.37
CA SER A 131 20.60 12.32 31.76
C SER A 131 19.28 13.10 31.85
N PRO A 132 18.24 12.61 32.56
CA PRO A 132 16.92 13.24 32.61
C PRO A 132 16.84 14.35 33.70
N THR A 133 17.87 15.18 33.85
CA THR A 133 17.87 16.29 34.84
C THR A 133 18.35 17.62 34.27
N GLY A 134 18.26 17.79 32.95
CA GLY A 134 18.64 19.05 32.30
C GLY A 134 17.74 20.21 32.74
N ASP A 135 18.34 21.25 33.32
CA ASP A 135 17.70 22.55 33.50
C ASP A 135 17.68 23.26 32.14
N LEU A 136 16.49 23.38 31.55
CA LEU A 136 16.21 24.05 30.27
C LEU A 136 15.43 25.36 30.50
N SER A 137 15.48 25.87 31.72
CA SER A 137 14.78 27.08 32.14
C SER A 137 15.40 28.32 31.48
N LEU A 138 14.58 29.35 31.24
CA LEU A 138 15.01 30.66 30.72
C LEU A 138 15.59 30.64 29.29
N LEU A 139 15.40 29.56 28.53
CA LEU A 139 15.88 29.42 27.16
C LEU A 139 14.85 29.93 26.13
N ASP A 140 15.33 30.27 24.93
CA ASP A 140 14.47 30.44 23.76
C ASP A 140 14.52 29.18 22.91
N MET A 141 13.39 28.48 22.89
CA MET A 141 13.22 27.15 22.30
C MET A 141 11.93 27.08 21.46
N ALA A 142 11.53 28.19 20.86
CA ALA A 142 10.37 28.23 19.97
C ALA A 142 10.54 27.25 18.79
N CYS A 143 9.43 26.59 18.41
CA CYS A 143 9.34 25.63 17.31
C CYS A 143 10.25 24.39 17.42
N VAL A 144 10.85 24.13 18.58
CA VAL A 144 11.70 22.96 18.80
C VAL A 144 10.88 21.65 18.76
N GLN A 145 11.44 20.60 18.17
CA GLN A 145 10.80 19.28 18.09
C GLN A 145 11.39 18.33 19.14
N PHE A 146 10.54 17.81 20.03
CA PHE A 146 10.79 16.85 21.11
C PHE A 146 9.85 15.63 20.98
N GLY A 147 9.68 15.12 19.77
CA GLY A 147 8.89 13.92 19.50
C GLY A 147 9.51 12.67 20.14
N GLN A 148 8.68 11.89 20.83
CA GLN A 148 9.02 10.57 21.40
C GLN A 148 10.21 10.54 22.37
N VAL A 149 10.60 11.69 22.94
CA VAL A 149 11.69 11.78 23.92
C VAL A 149 11.20 11.54 25.35
N SER A 150 12.11 11.14 26.25
CA SER A 150 11.84 11.08 27.70
C SER A 150 12.51 12.25 28.42
N LEU A 151 11.71 13.23 28.87
CA LEU A 151 12.14 14.44 29.60
C LEU A 151 11.56 14.46 31.02
N VAL A 152 11.43 13.29 31.63
CA VAL A 152 10.96 13.09 33.01
C VAL A 152 11.78 13.99 33.95
N ASN A 153 11.13 14.81 34.78
CA ASN A 153 11.73 15.78 35.71
C ASN A 153 12.55 16.94 35.08
N ALA A 154 12.46 17.20 33.77
CA ALA A 154 13.11 18.36 33.15
C ALA A 154 12.46 19.68 33.62
N SER A 155 13.26 20.76 33.67
CA SER A 155 12.76 22.11 34.02
C SER A 155 12.72 23.00 32.78
N PHE A 156 11.53 23.52 32.45
CA PHE A 156 11.26 24.51 31.40
C PHE A 156 10.75 25.82 31.99
N TYR A 157 11.20 26.15 33.20
CA TYR A 157 10.73 27.32 33.93
C TYR A 157 11.07 28.61 33.17
N MET A 158 10.08 29.45 32.89
CA MET A 158 10.25 30.70 32.13
C MET A 158 10.88 30.54 30.73
N THR A 159 10.75 29.37 30.11
CA THR A 159 11.27 29.08 28.75
C THR A 159 10.27 29.55 27.68
N ASN A 160 10.76 30.00 26.53
CA ASN A 160 9.93 30.21 25.34
C ASN A 160 9.84 28.90 24.53
N LEU A 161 8.65 28.33 24.41
CA LEU A 161 8.33 27.08 23.72
C LEU A 161 7.18 27.27 22.72
N ASP A 162 6.94 28.50 22.26
CA ASP A 162 5.88 28.78 21.30
C ASP A 162 6.05 27.93 20.04
N GLY A 163 5.00 27.22 19.63
CA GLY A 163 4.98 26.30 18.48
C GLY A 163 5.86 25.05 18.63
N ALA A 164 6.40 24.74 19.81
CA ALA A 164 7.18 23.53 20.04
C ALA A 164 6.31 22.26 19.94
N SER A 165 6.94 21.12 19.69
CA SER A 165 6.27 19.82 19.57
C SER A 165 6.85 18.84 20.58
N PHE A 166 5.98 18.18 21.34
CA PHE A 166 6.30 17.18 22.36
C PHE A 166 5.54 15.87 22.09
N ASN A 167 5.23 15.59 20.82
CA ASN A 167 4.34 14.51 20.42
C ASN A 167 4.88 13.13 20.86
N GLY A 168 4.07 12.34 21.56
CA GLY A 168 4.45 11.01 22.09
C GLY A 168 5.55 11.02 23.14
N SER A 169 5.91 12.19 23.68
CA SER A 169 6.97 12.32 24.68
C SER A 169 6.52 11.89 26.09
N ARG A 170 7.49 11.53 26.95
CA ARG A 170 7.26 11.22 28.36
C ARG A 170 7.79 12.36 29.24
N LEU A 171 6.86 13.15 29.79
CA LEU A 171 7.13 14.41 30.50
C LEU A 171 6.87 14.33 32.02
N ILE A 172 6.62 13.14 32.56
CA ILE A 172 6.23 12.94 33.97
C ILE A 172 7.13 13.75 34.93
N GLY A 173 6.52 14.63 35.74
CA GLY A 173 7.23 15.47 36.71
C GLY A 173 8.03 16.65 36.14
N ALA A 174 7.94 16.93 34.83
CA ALA A 174 8.53 18.13 34.23
C ALA A 174 7.85 19.41 34.76
N LYS A 175 8.58 20.54 34.73
CA LYS A 175 8.12 21.83 35.25
C LYS A 175 8.00 22.85 34.12
N PHE A 176 6.80 23.34 33.84
CA PHE A 176 6.53 24.33 32.79
C PHE A 176 6.09 25.69 33.33
N ASN A 177 6.22 25.93 34.63
CA ASN A 177 5.66 27.14 35.24
C ASN A 177 6.22 28.43 34.61
N SER A 178 5.35 29.40 34.37
CA SER A 178 5.67 30.71 33.79
C SER A 178 6.31 30.68 32.39
N SER A 179 6.16 29.59 31.64
CA SER A 179 6.66 29.46 30.26
C SER A 179 5.68 29.99 29.20
N SER A 180 6.20 30.30 28.02
CA SER A 180 5.39 30.59 26.82
C SER A 180 5.25 29.32 26.00
N LEU A 181 4.02 28.87 25.74
CA LEU A 181 3.67 27.61 25.08
C LEU A 181 2.55 27.84 24.06
N GLU A 182 2.50 29.01 23.41
CA GLU A 182 1.45 29.31 22.44
C GLU A 182 1.57 28.39 21.22
N GLY A 183 0.49 27.71 20.85
CA GLY A 183 0.46 26.77 19.73
C GLY A 183 1.31 25.50 19.92
N VAL A 184 1.71 25.17 21.15
CA VAL A 184 2.48 23.96 21.45
C VAL A 184 1.68 22.69 21.14
N SER A 185 2.36 21.63 20.68
CA SER A 185 1.73 20.36 20.27
C SER A 185 2.13 19.20 21.16
N PHE A 186 1.17 18.51 21.78
CA PHE A 186 1.35 17.31 22.62
C PHE A 186 0.55 16.11 22.06
N LEU A 187 0.69 15.79 20.76
CA LEU A 187 -0.07 14.71 20.10
C LEU A 187 0.43 13.30 20.47
N ASN A 188 -0.23 12.27 19.92
CA ASN A 188 0.21 10.86 19.95
C ASN A 188 0.42 10.28 21.36
N GLY A 189 -0.47 10.59 22.31
CA GLY A 189 -0.42 9.97 23.63
C GLY A 189 0.71 10.45 24.54
N ALA A 190 1.18 11.69 24.37
CA ALA A 190 2.17 12.27 25.27
C ALA A 190 1.70 12.14 26.74
N ASN A 191 2.62 11.74 27.62
CA ASN A 191 2.33 11.52 29.03
C ASN A 191 2.83 12.69 29.87
N LEU A 192 1.87 13.44 30.43
CA LEU A 192 2.07 14.66 31.20
C LEU A 192 1.63 14.52 32.67
N ASP A 193 1.54 13.30 33.20
CA ASP A 193 1.01 13.06 34.54
C ASP A 193 1.74 13.88 35.62
N GLY A 194 0.96 14.57 36.45
CA GLY A 194 1.42 15.32 37.63
C GLY A 194 2.22 16.61 37.35
N ILE A 195 2.18 17.14 36.13
CA ILE A 195 2.89 18.37 35.73
C ILE A 195 2.18 19.64 36.22
N SER A 196 2.92 20.75 36.36
CA SER A 196 2.35 22.09 36.58
C SER A 196 2.65 23.03 35.41
N PHE A 197 1.61 23.71 34.95
CA PHE A 197 1.63 24.80 33.96
C PHE A 197 1.28 26.16 34.61
N HIS A 198 1.57 26.33 35.90
CA HIS A 198 1.12 27.51 36.63
C HIS A 198 1.68 28.81 36.02
N ASP A 199 0.82 29.80 35.79
CA ASP A 199 1.14 31.08 35.14
C ASP A 199 1.71 30.99 33.70
N SER A 200 1.48 29.89 32.97
CA SER A 200 1.98 29.70 31.59
C SER A 200 1.00 30.16 30.50
N ASN A 201 1.50 30.57 29.33
CA ASN A 201 0.68 30.89 28.14
C ASN A 201 0.47 29.64 27.28
N LEU A 202 -0.74 29.09 27.24
CA LEU A 202 -1.10 27.85 26.51
C LEU A 202 -2.14 28.12 25.41
N ARG A 203 -2.22 29.34 24.88
CA ARG A 203 -3.18 29.68 23.83
C ARG A 203 -2.95 28.80 22.60
N GLY A 204 -4.01 28.20 22.06
CA GLY A 204 -3.91 27.32 20.89
C GLY A 204 -3.13 26.02 21.12
N ALA A 205 -2.82 25.64 22.36
CA ALA A 205 -2.09 24.40 22.64
C ALA A 205 -2.93 23.15 22.31
N GLU A 206 -2.30 22.13 21.75
CA GLU A 206 -2.94 20.88 21.30
C GLU A 206 -2.60 19.73 22.26
N PHE A 207 -3.60 19.19 22.96
CA PHE A 207 -3.46 18.06 23.90
C PHE A 207 -4.23 16.78 23.50
N PRO A 208 -4.60 16.48 22.24
CA PRO A 208 -5.47 15.34 21.96
C PRO A 208 -4.84 13.99 22.35
N GLU A 209 -5.66 13.11 22.91
CA GLU A 209 -5.29 11.75 23.35
C GLU A 209 -4.16 11.70 24.41
N THR A 210 -3.86 12.84 25.06
CA THR A 210 -2.83 12.92 26.12
C THR A 210 -3.28 12.34 27.46
N ILE A 211 -2.29 11.94 28.26
CA ILE A 211 -2.49 11.57 29.66
C ILE A 211 -2.15 12.78 30.53
N LEU A 212 -3.16 13.40 31.15
CA LEU A 212 -3.05 14.64 31.94
C LEU A 212 -3.48 14.42 33.41
N THR A 213 -3.26 13.24 33.97
CA THR A 213 -3.76 12.92 35.31
C THR A 213 -3.08 13.80 36.36
N GLY A 214 -3.85 14.54 37.16
CA GLY A 214 -3.31 15.36 38.25
C GLY A 214 -2.57 16.63 37.83
N VAL A 215 -2.71 17.10 36.58
CA VAL A 215 -2.03 18.31 36.09
C VAL A 215 -2.62 19.60 36.70
N ASP A 216 -1.76 20.56 37.03
CA ASP A 216 -2.13 21.87 37.59
C ASP A 216 -2.02 22.99 36.55
N PHE A 217 -3.16 23.52 36.10
CA PHE A 217 -3.27 24.63 35.14
C PHE A 217 -3.52 25.99 35.82
N GLY A 218 -3.28 26.14 37.12
CA GLY A 218 -3.62 27.38 37.83
C GLY A 218 -3.05 28.64 37.17
N ASN A 219 -3.90 29.65 36.94
CA ASN A 219 -3.57 30.92 36.29
C ASN A 219 -3.00 30.84 34.85
N SER A 220 -3.03 29.70 34.16
CA SER A 220 -2.62 29.61 32.75
C SER A 220 -3.69 30.14 31.79
N ASP A 221 -3.27 30.65 30.63
CA ASP A 221 -4.19 31.04 29.55
C ASP A 221 -4.41 29.87 28.58
N LEU A 222 -5.62 29.31 28.58
CA LEU A 222 -6.02 28.16 27.76
C LEU A 222 -6.89 28.55 26.56
N SER A 223 -6.90 29.83 26.16
CA SER A 223 -7.74 30.30 25.05
C SER A 223 -7.43 29.56 23.75
N GLY A 224 -8.41 28.81 23.24
CA GLY A 224 -8.25 28.02 22.02
C GLY A 224 -7.43 26.73 22.19
N ALA A 225 -7.12 26.30 23.42
CA ALA A 225 -6.47 25.02 23.66
C ALA A 225 -7.43 23.84 23.40
N HIS A 226 -6.92 22.72 22.89
CA HIS A 226 -7.70 21.58 22.39
C HIS A 226 -7.42 20.31 23.21
N PHE A 227 -8.45 19.69 23.81
CA PHE A 227 -8.31 18.52 24.71
C PHE A 227 -9.09 17.27 24.26
N SER A 228 -9.21 17.04 22.94
CA SER A 228 -10.02 15.93 22.41
C SER A 228 -9.48 14.57 22.83
N ASN A 229 -10.31 13.72 23.44
CA ASN A 229 -9.94 12.37 23.91
C ASN A 229 -8.83 12.32 24.98
N SER A 230 -8.50 13.43 25.65
CA SER A 230 -7.47 13.48 26.71
C SER A 230 -8.02 13.02 28.06
N ASN A 231 -7.18 12.38 28.89
CA ASN A 231 -7.56 12.01 30.26
C ASN A 231 -7.26 13.16 31.24
N LEU A 232 -8.29 13.91 31.62
CA LEU A 232 -8.21 15.07 32.54
C LEU A 232 -8.50 14.72 34.02
N SER A 233 -8.46 13.44 34.40
CA SER A 233 -8.81 13.00 35.75
C SER A 233 -7.92 13.66 36.82
N GLY A 234 -8.54 14.32 37.80
CA GLY A 234 -7.82 14.96 38.90
C GLY A 234 -7.04 16.24 38.55
N THR A 235 -7.25 16.81 37.36
CA THR A 235 -6.65 18.09 36.97
C THR A 235 -7.21 19.26 37.79
N LYS A 236 -6.36 20.26 38.07
CA LYS A 236 -6.79 21.55 38.64
C LYS A 236 -6.96 22.54 37.49
N ILE A 237 -8.19 22.68 37.03
CA ILE A 237 -8.61 23.63 36.00
C ILE A 237 -9.87 24.37 36.47
N THR A 238 -9.93 25.69 36.27
CA THR A 238 -11.11 26.48 36.66
C THR A 238 -12.23 26.39 35.60
N PRO A 239 -13.51 26.57 35.97
CA PRO A 239 -14.61 26.59 35.00
C PRO A 239 -14.44 27.64 33.89
N GLU A 240 -13.90 28.82 34.23
CA GLU A 240 -13.64 29.90 33.27
C GLU A 240 -12.57 29.52 32.24
N GLN A 241 -11.49 28.85 32.67
CA GLN A 241 -10.45 28.33 31.77
C GLN A 241 -11.00 27.21 30.88
N LEU A 242 -11.90 26.37 31.40
CA LEU A 242 -12.52 25.29 30.65
C LEU A 242 -13.46 25.82 29.55
N GLN A 243 -14.11 26.97 29.75
CA GLN A 243 -14.97 27.60 28.72
C GLN A 243 -14.16 28.19 27.55
N GLN A 244 -12.88 28.49 27.75
CA GLN A 244 -12.00 29.06 26.73
C GLN A 244 -11.30 27.99 25.87
N ALA A 245 -11.39 26.72 26.29
CA ALA A 245 -10.84 25.56 25.58
C ALA A 245 -11.91 24.86 24.71
N SER A 246 -11.48 24.15 23.66
CA SER A 246 -12.37 23.39 22.78
C SER A 246 -12.33 21.89 23.09
N PHE A 247 -13.50 21.24 23.09
CA PHE A 247 -13.67 19.81 23.39
C PHE A 247 -14.55 19.15 22.32
N PHE A 248 -14.13 17.99 21.80
CA PHE A 248 -14.97 17.07 21.02
C PHE A 248 -14.79 15.63 21.53
N ASN A 249 -15.63 15.15 22.47
CA ASN A 249 -16.19 13.78 22.50
C ASN A 249 -17.21 13.52 23.64
N GLU A 250 -18.01 12.46 23.49
CA GLU A 250 -19.16 11.97 24.27
C GLU A 250 -18.86 11.31 25.65
N ASN A 251 -17.77 11.66 26.35
CA ASN A 251 -17.41 11.03 27.64
C ASN A 251 -16.90 12.02 28.71
N LEU A 252 -17.72 13.00 29.09
CA LEU A 252 -17.46 13.83 30.27
C LEU A 252 -18.03 13.17 31.53
N SER A 253 -17.22 12.38 32.24
CA SER A 253 -17.46 12.09 33.66
C SER A 253 -16.94 13.25 34.53
N LEU A 254 -17.49 14.44 34.31
CA LEU A 254 -17.28 15.56 35.23
C LEU A 254 -18.11 15.30 36.49
N THR A 255 -17.44 15.36 37.64
CA THR A 255 -18.11 15.32 38.93
C THR A 255 -19.07 16.51 39.05
N LYS A 256 -20.18 16.27 39.76
CA LYS A 256 -21.51 16.88 39.61
C LYS A 256 -21.64 18.38 39.96
N GLU A 257 -20.58 19.18 39.98
CA GLU A 257 -20.63 20.52 40.58
C GLU A 257 -20.54 21.72 39.65
N ASN A 258 -20.33 21.61 38.34
CA ASN A 258 -20.38 22.81 37.49
C ASN A 258 -20.93 22.52 36.08
N VAL A 259 -21.84 23.40 35.65
CA VAL A 259 -22.40 23.64 34.30
C VAL A 259 -23.88 23.25 34.09
N SER A 260 -24.68 24.27 33.78
CA SER A 260 -26.12 24.26 33.49
C SER A 260 -26.46 23.92 32.02
N GLU A 261 -27.52 23.14 31.83
CA GLU A 261 -28.16 22.52 30.65
C GLU A 261 -28.44 23.35 29.36
N SER A 262 -27.62 24.33 28.96
CA SER A 262 -28.05 25.29 27.92
C SER A 262 -27.35 25.26 26.55
N ASN A 263 -26.74 24.15 26.08
CA ASN A 263 -26.15 24.13 24.72
C ASN A 263 -26.15 22.77 23.97
N ILE A 264 -27.29 22.07 23.90
CA ILE A 264 -27.48 20.97 22.92
C ILE A 264 -28.37 21.45 21.77
N MET A 265 -27.75 21.87 20.66
CA MET A 265 -28.45 22.18 19.41
C MET A 265 -28.67 20.90 18.58
N MET A 266 -29.72 20.14 18.89
CA MET A 266 -30.25 19.09 18.01
C MET A 266 -31.00 19.73 16.83
N ARG A 267 -30.35 19.86 15.66
CA ARG A 267 -31.06 20.17 14.40
C ARG A 267 -31.54 18.87 13.76
N LYS A 268 -32.84 18.57 13.93
CA LYS A 268 -33.58 17.58 13.14
C LYS A 268 -33.51 17.95 11.65
N THR A 269 -32.82 17.17 10.84
CA THR A 269 -32.98 17.17 9.38
C THR A 269 -34.26 16.41 9.03
N THR A 270 -35.22 17.14 8.47
CA THR A 270 -36.48 16.61 7.97
C THR A 270 -36.22 15.72 6.74
N THR A 271 -36.57 14.44 6.84
CA THR A 271 -36.75 13.54 5.71
C THR A 271 -37.85 14.07 4.79
N LYS A 272 -37.49 14.48 3.58
CA LYS A 272 -38.45 14.72 2.48
C LYS A 272 -38.17 13.76 1.35
N GLY A 273 -39.12 12.84 1.16
CA GLY A 273 -39.56 12.37 -0.15
C GLY A 273 -38.64 11.41 -0.90
N SER A 274 -39.00 10.13 -0.84
CA SER A 274 -38.66 9.10 -1.81
C SER A 274 -39.07 9.53 -3.24
N ASN A 275 -38.17 10.17 -3.97
CA ASN A 275 -38.22 10.18 -5.43
C ASN A 275 -37.45 8.95 -5.92
N ALA A 276 -38.14 8.05 -6.61
CA ALA A 276 -37.54 6.87 -7.22
C ALA A 276 -36.35 7.28 -8.10
N ILE A 277 -35.16 6.79 -7.74
CA ILE A 277 -33.91 7.03 -8.45
C ILE A 277 -34.06 6.48 -9.87
N ARG A 278 -34.00 7.36 -10.87
CA ARG A 278 -33.80 6.96 -12.27
C ARG A 278 -32.31 6.79 -12.49
N TRP A 279 -31.80 5.60 -12.22
CA TRP A 279 -30.49 5.17 -12.70
C TRP A 279 -30.43 5.31 -14.23
N PRO A 280 -29.25 5.56 -14.82
CA PRO A 280 -29.03 5.24 -16.22
C PRO A 280 -29.50 3.80 -16.41
N LYS A 281 -30.42 3.56 -17.35
CA LYS A 281 -30.83 2.19 -17.64
C LYS A 281 -29.56 1.40 -17.96
N PRO A 282 -29.33 0.22 -17.37
CA PRO A 282 -28.26 -0.67 -17.82
C PRO A 282 -28.34 -0.74 -19.33
N ILE A 283 -27.20 -0.64 -20.02
CA ILE A 283 -27.20 -0.73 -21.48
C ILE A 283 -27.80 -2.09 -21.84
N THR A 284 -29.05 -2.08 -22.31
CA THR A 284 -29.75 -3.29 -22.72
C THR A 284 -29.24 -3.65 -24.10
N TYR A 285 -28.21 -4.50 -24.15
CA TYR A 285 -27.73 -5.11 -25.39
C TYR A 285 -28.71 -6.19 -25.85
N SER A 286 -28.71 -6.49 -27.16
CA SER A 286 -29.65 -7.46 -27.73
C SER A 286 -29.44 -8.85 -27.12
N SER A 287 -30.52 -9.47 -26.63
CA SER A 287 -30.50 -10.74 -25.88
C SER A 287 -29.85 -11.92 -26.62
N SER A 288 -29.83 -11.91 -27.96
CA SER A 288 -29.27 -13.00 -28.77
C SER A 288 -27.74 -13.04 -28.80
N SER A 289 -27.05 -11.90 -28.80
CA SER A 289 -25.57 -11.87 -28.86
C SER A 289 -24.93 -12.24 -27.53
N SER A 290 -25.47 -11.74 -26.41
CA SER A 290 -24.96 -12.05 -25.08
C SER A 290 -25.13 -13.52 -24.71
N THR A 291 -26.14 -14.22 -25.23
CA THR A 291 -26.34 -15.65 -24.97
C THR A 291 -25.19 -16.50 -25.55
N GLN A 292 -24.77 -16.22 -26.80
CA GLN A 292 -23.63 -16.92 -27.40
C GLN A 292 -22.32 -16.62 -26.67
N VAL A 293 -22.13 -15.36 -26.26
CA VAL A 293 -20.96 -14.90 -25.50
C VAL A 293 -20.75 -15.67 -24.20
N ILE A 294 -21.84 -16.01 -23.50
CA ILE A 294 -21.80 -16.84 -22.29
C ILE A 294 -21.59 -18.32 -22.63
N SER A 295 -22.19 -18.84 -23.70
CA SER A 295 -21.89 -20.21 -24.17
C SER A 295 -20.41 -20.40 -24.53
N ASP A 296 -19.77 -19.38 -25.12
CA ASP A 296 -18.35 -19.38 -25.43
C ASP A 296 -17.49 -19.32 -24.15
N LEU A 297 -17.91 -18.52 -23.16
CA LEU A 297 -17.30 -18.50 -21.83
C LEU A 297 -17.36 -19.87 -21.16
N ILE A 298 -18.53 -20.50 -21.13
CA ILE A 298 -18.71 -21.85 -20.57
C ILE A 298 -17.81 -22.85 -21.30
N SER A 299 -17.71 -22.75 -22.63
CA SER A 299 -16.82 -23.58 -23.43
C SER A 299 -15.36 -23.39 -23.01
N ARG A 300 -14.86 -22.16 -22.87
CA ARG A 300 -13.49 -21.90 -22.42
C ARG A 300 -13.24 -22.35 -20.98
N ALA A 301 -14.17 -22.08 -20.06
CA ALA A 301 -14.07 -22.50 -18.66
C ALA A 301 -13.94 -24.03 -18.53
N LEU A 302 -14.55 -24.78 -19.45
CA LEU A 302 -14.52 -26.25 -19.51
C LEU A 302 -13.51 -26.80 -20.54
N ASP A 303 -12.52 -26.03 -20.99
CA ASP A 303 -11.52 -26.42 -22.01
C ASP A 303 -12.12 -27.02 -23.30
N ASN A 304 -13.27 -26.49 -23.71
CA ASN A 304 -14.07 -26.95 -24.86
C ASN A 304 -14.55 -28.41 -24.73
N ALA A 305 -14.70 -28.91 -23.50
CA ALA A 305 -15.26 -30.24 -23.25
C ALA A 305 -16.69 -30.35 -23.81
N PRO A 306 -17.11 -31.54 -24.29
CA PRO A 306 -18.46 -31.76 -24.81
C PRO A 306 -19.59 -31.38 -23.82
N SER A 307 -19.32 -31.46 -22.53
CA SER A 307 -20.22 -31.06 -21.44
C SER A 307 -20.64 -29.58 -21.51
N ALA A 308 -19.82 -28.70 -22.10
CA ALA A 308 -20.18 -27.29 -22.31
C ALA A 308 -21.48 -27.11 -23.11
N LYS A 309 -21.73 -28.01 -24.09
CA LYS A 309 -22.94 -27.98 -24.93
C LYS A 309 -24.21 -28.42 -24.19
N LEU A 310 -24.07 -28.98 -22.99
CA LEU A 310 -25.18 -29.39 -22.14
C LEU A 310 -25.70 -28.23 -21.29
N PHE A 311 -25.06 -27.06 -21.32
CA PHE A 311 -25.60 -25.84 -20.72
C PHE A 311 -26.40 -25.05 -21.75
N GLN A 312 -27.70 -24.89 -21.47
CA GLN A 312 -28.63 -24.10 -22.27
C GLN A 312 -28.79 -22.73 -21.60
N VAL A 313 -28.33 -21.66 -22.24
CA VAL A 313 -28.33 -20.30 -21.67
C VAL A 313 -29.46 -19.47 -22.27
N SER A 314 -30.14 -18.67 -21.44
CA SER A 314 -31.17 -17.71 -21.84
C SER A 314 -31.05 -16.43 -21.01
N ILE A 315 -30.92 -15.29 -21.69
CA ILE A 315 -30.81 -13.98 -21.03
C ILE A 315 -32.12 -13.20 -21.20
N GLN A 316 -32.73 -12.83 -20.08
CA GLN A 316 -34.07 -12.26 -19.97
C GLN A 316 -34.03 -11.09 -18.97
N ALA A 317 -33.89 -9.86 -19.49
CA ALA A 317 -33.71 -8.66 -18.66
C ALA A 317 -34.85 -8.40 -17.67
N ASP A 318 -36.06 -8.89 -17.96
CA ASP A 318 -37.25 -8.81 -17.11
C ASP A 318 -37.21 -9.74 -15.88
N LEU A 319 -36.25 -10.66 -15.80
CA LEU A 319 -35.99 -11.44 -14.57
C LEU A 319 -35.42 -10.59 -13.43
N ALA A 320 -34.83 -9.43 -13.74
CA ALA A 320 -34.22 -8.56 -12.75
C ALA A 320 -35.25 -8.07 -11.71
N VAL A 321 -34.87 -8.03 -10.44
CA VAL A 321 -35.73 -7.55 -9.35
C VAL A 321 -35.16 -6.24 -8.83
N ASN A 322 -35.89 -5.13 -9.03
CA ASN A 322 -35.45 -3.78 -8.64
C ASN A 322 -34.05 -3.43 -9.16
N GLY A 323 -33.73 -3.85 -10.39
CA GLY A 323 -32.41 -3.65 -11.00
C GLY A 323 -31.31 -4.61 -10.52
N LYS A 324 -31.60 -5.48 -9.55
CA LYS A 324 -30.66 -6.51 -9.07
C LYS A 324 -30.65 -7.71 -9.99
N ASP A 325 -29.47 -8.28 -10.15
CA ASP A 325 -29.25 -9.46 -10.98
C ASP A 325 -29.95 -10.69 -10.42
N VAL A 326 -30.45 -11.53 -11.32
CA VAL A 326 -31.17 -12.78 -10.99
C VAL A 326 -30.71 -13.87 -11.92
N PHE A 327 -30.53 -15.08 -11.37
CA PHE A 327 -30.42 -16.29 -12.18
C PHE A 327 -31.34 -17.40 -11.66
N VAL A 328 -31.70 -18.30 -12.57
CA VAL A 328 -32.50 -19.50 -12.33
C VAL A 328 -31.79 -20.68 -12.98
N LEU A 329 -31.52 -21.72 -12.20
CA LEU A 329 -31.02 -23.01 -12.68
C LEU A 329 -32.13 -24.05 -12.63
N SER A 330 -32.31 -24.80 -13.71
CA SER A 330 -33.22 -25.94 -13.77
C SER A 330 -32.68 -27.03 -14.70
N ASN A 331 -33.29 -28.22 -14.69
CA ASN A 331 -33.02 -29.21 -15.72
C ASN A 331 -33.42 -28.63 -17.09
N GLY A 332 -32.59 -28.87 -18.10
CA GLY A 332 -32.79 -28.38 -19.46
C GLY A 332 -33.82 -29.20 -20.23
N SER A 333 -34.14 -28.73 -21.45
CA SER A 333 -35.12 -29.37 -22.34
C SER A 333 -34.64 -30.73 -22.88
N THR A 334 -33.33 -30.96 -22.88
CA THR A 334 -32.70 -32.23 -23.29
C THR A 334 -32.29 -33.03 -22.05
N SER A 335 -32.47 -34.34 -22.08
CA SER A 335 -32.05 -35.21 -20.95
C SER A 335 -30.57 -35.01 -20.64
N GLY A 336 -30.23 -34.81 -19.36
CA GLY A 336 -28.86 -34.58 -18.90
C GLY A 336 -28.30 -33.18 -19.18
N SER A 337 -29.13 -32.21 -19.58
CA SER A 337 -28.74 -30.80 -19.77
C SER A 337 -29.23 -29.91 -18.62
N ILE A 338 -28.62 -28.73 -18.46
CA ILE A 338 -28.99 -27.71 -17.47
C ILE A 338 -29.38 -26.42 -18.19
N GLN A 339 -30.53 -25.85 -17.81
CA GLN A 339 -30.96 -24.53 -18.27
C GLN A 339 -30.52 -23.47 -17.26
N ILE A 340 -29.87 -22.43 -17.77
CA ILE A 340 -29.52 -21.20 -17.06
C ILE A 340 -30.38 -20.09 -17.64
N SER A 341 -31.27 -19.51 -16.84
CA SER A 341 -32.05 -18.32 -17.23
C SER A 341 -31.65 -17.16 -16.34
N ALA A 342 -31.22 -16.02 -16.89
CA ALA A 342 -30.67 -14.94 -16.06
C ALA A 342 -30.99 -13.54 -16.59
N SER A 343 -30.94 -12.53 -15.72
CA SER A 343 -31.18 -11.12 -16.06
C SER A 343 -30.14 -10.53 -17.00
N THR A 344 -28.88 -10.94 -16.83
CA THR A 344 -27.71 -10.42 -17.54
C THR A 344 -26.74 -11.56 -17.87
N GLY A 345 -25.76 -11.31 -18.74
CA GLY A 345 -24.72 -12.30 -19.02
C GLY A 345 -23.83 -12.58 -17.79
N VAL A 346 -23.53 -11.56 -16.98
CA VAL A 346 -22.84 -11.73 -15.70
C VAL A 346 -23.65 -12.63 -14.75
N ALA A 347 -24.96 -12.42 -14.62
CA ALA A 347 -25.81 -13.28 -13.80
C ALA A 347 -25.85 -14.73 -14.33
N ALA A 348 -25.82 -14.93 -15.66
CA ALA A 348 -25.72 -16.26 -16.26
C ALA A 348 -24.36 -16.93 -15.98
N ALA A 349 -23.25 -16.20 -16.08
CA ALA A 349 -21.92 -16.70 -15.75
C ALA A 349 -21.78 -17.05 -14.27
N TRP A 350 -22.33 -16.22 -13.38
CA TRP A 350 -22.45 -16.54 -11.96
C TRP A 350 -23.33 -17.77 -11.72
N GLY A 351 -24.47 -17.90 -12.41
CA GLY A 351 -25.33 -19.09 -12.32
C GLY A 351 -24.60 -20.37 -12.76
N PHE A 352 -23.78 -20.30 -13.81
CA PHE A 352 -22.89 -21.38 -14.21
C PHE A 352 -21.86 -21.72 -13.12
N ASN A 353 -21.18 -20.72 -12.56
CA ASN A 353 -20.21 -20.94 -11.49
C ASN A 353 -20.87 -21.47 -10.20
N TYR A 354 -22.09 -21.03 -9.89
CA TYR A 354 -22.89 -21.56 -8.79
C TYR A 354 -23.19 -23.04 -9.00
N TYR A 355 -23.58 -23.44 -10.21
CA TYR A 355 -23.77 -24.85 -10.55
C TYR A 355 -22.47 -25.65 -10.36
N LEU A 356 -21.33 -25.12 -10.83
CA LEU A 356 -20.03 -25.77 -10.62
C LEU A 356 -19.76 -25.99 -9.13
N LYS A 357 -19.89 -24.95 -8.30
CA LYS A 357 -19.56 -24.97 -6.88
C LYS A 357 -20.49 -25.84 -6.04
N TYR A 358 -21.80 -25.68 -6.23
CA TYR A 358 -22.82 -26.15 -5.29
C TYR A 358 -23.63 -27.35 -5.80
N VAL A 359 -23.43 -27.76 -7.05
CA VAL A 359 -24.09 -28.95 -7.63
C VAL A 359 -23.07 -29.96 -8.15
N ALA A 360 -21.95 -29.50 -8.70
CA ALA A 360 -20.95 -30.35 -9.33
C ALA A 360 -19.62 -30.47 -8.57
N ASP A 361 -19.52 -29.94 -7.35
CA ASP A 361 -18.30 -29.95 -6.53
C ASP A 361 -17.03 -29.57 -7.32
N SER A 362 -17.14 -28.53 -8.12
CA SER A 362 -16.13 -28.04 -9.06
C SER A 362 -15.77 -26.58 -8.74
N SER A 363 -14.60 -26.14 -9.19
CA SER A 363 -14.11 -24.78 -8.94
C SER A 363 -13.15 -24.28 -10.01
N VAL A 364 -13.12 -22.95 -10.19
CA VAL A 364 -12.23 -22.24 -11.13
C VAL A 364 -11.61 -21.05 -10.41
N TYR A 365 -10.29 -21.00 -10.37
CA TYR A 365 -9.49 -19.96 -9.71
C TYR A 365 -8.39 -19.44 -10.65
N TRP A 366 -7.59 -18.47 -10.19
CA TRP A 366 -6.42 -18.00 -10.95
C TRP A 366 -5.32 -19.07 -11.00
N SER A 367 -5.12 -19.77 -9.88
CA SER A 367 -4.13 -20.82 -9.71
C SER A 367 -4.43 -22.05 -10.57
N GLY A 368 -5.70 -22.34 -10.85
CA GLY A 368 -6.12 -23.51 -11.63
C GLY A 368 -7.61 -23.80 -11.48
N LYS A 369 -8.02 -25.02 -11.81
CA LYS A 369 -9.41 -25.46 -11.72
C LYS A 369 -9.52 -26.95 -11.43
N ASN A 370 -10.64 -27.34 -10.83
CA ASN A 370 -11.06 -28.72 -10.66
C ASN A 370 -12.49 -28.85 -11.22
N ILE A 371 -12.67 -29.63 -12.29
CA ILE A 371 -13.94 -29.76 -13.00
C ILE A 371 -14.39 -31.23 -12.98
N ARG A 372 -15.45 -31.53 -12.23
CA ARG A 372 -16.00 -32.88 -12.05
C ARG A 372 -17.28 -33.07 -12.85
N LEU A 373 -17.22 -32.91 -14.16
CA LEU A 373 -18.38 -33.07 -15.05
C LEU A 373 -18.19 -34.25 -16.01
N SER A 374 -19.27 -35.02 -16.24
CA SER A 374 -19.31 -36.01 -17.32
C SER A 374 -19.49 -35.33 -18.68
N ASN A 375 -18.88 -35.91 -19.72
CA ASN A 375 -18.98 -35.42 -21.09
C ASN A 375 -20.38 -35.58 -21.71
N SER A 376 -21.24 -36.45 -21.15
CA SER A 376 -22.53 -36.81 -21.75
C SER A 376 -23.75 -36.41 -20.93
N THR A 377 -23.60 -36.17 -19.63
CA THR A 377 -24.71 -35.84 -18.72
C THR A 377 -24.24 -34.94 -17.57
N LEU A 378 -24.99 -33.88 -17.29
CA LEU A 378 -24.82 -33.03 -16.11
C LEU A 378 -25.60 -33.57 -14.91
N PHE A 379 -25.17 -33.21 -13.69
CA PHE A 379 -25.88 -33.56 -12.46
C PHE A 379 -27.25 -32.89 -12.42
N PRO A 380 -28.32 -33.64 -12.14
CA PRO A 380 -29.68 -33.10 -12.17
C PRO A 380 -29.94 -32.15 -11.00
N ILE A 381 -30.76 -31.15 -11.25
CA ILE A 381 -31.27 -30.23 -10.23
C ILE A 381 -32.64 -30.74 -9.76
N ASN A 382 -32.75 -31.07 -8.48
CA ASN A 382 -34.00 -31.62 -7.91
C ASN A 382 -35.15 -30.62 -7.93
N GLN A 383 -34.87 -29.34 -7.67
CA GLN A 383 -35.82 -28.24 -7.68
C GLN A 383 -35.18 -26.99 -8.28
N PRO A 384 -35.88 -26.19 -9.11
CA PRO A 384 -35.30 -24.99 -9.69
C PRO A 384 -34.70 -24.06 -8.64
N ILE A 385 -33.43 -23.69 -8.82
CA ILE A 385 -32.69 -22.82 -7.92
C ILE A 385 -32.81 -21.40 -8.47
N ARG A 386 -33.43 -20.49 -7.72
CA ARG A 386 -33.54 -19.08 -8.09
C ARG A 386 -32.87 -18.21 -7.04
N ILE A 387 -31.87 -17.43 -7.45
CA ILE A 387 -31.15 -16.50 -6.58
C ILE A 387 -31.24 -15.09 -7.14
N VAL A 388 -31.48 -14.13 -6.24
CA VAL A 388 -31.47 -12.69 -6.49
C VAL A 388 -30.26 -12.12 -5.77
N ALA A 389 -29.44 -11.33 -6.46
CA ALA A 389 -28.32 -10.63 -5.82
C ALA A 389 -28.82 -9.70 -4.71
N ASN A 390 -28.05 -9.58 -3.64
CA ASN A 390 -28.28 -8.62 -2.56
C ASN A 390 -28.00 -7.19 -3.01
N ASP A 391 -27.06 -7.00 -3.94
CA ASP A 391 -26.55 -5.70 -4.32
C ASP A 391 -26.66 -5.43 -5.83
N LEU A 392 -26.64 -4.15 -6.21
CA LEU A 392 -26.71 -3.72 -7.61
C LEU A 392 -25.37 -3.94 -8.32
N TYR A 393 -24.28 -3.57 -7.65
CA TYR A 393 -22.94 -3.61 -8.24
C TYR A 393 -22.01 -4.54 -7.48
N ARG A 394 -21.16 -5.21 -8.25
CA ARG A 394 -20.01 -5.95 -7.74
C ARG A 394 -18.76 -5.39 -8.40
N TRP A 395 -17.94 -4.71 -7.60
CA TRP A 395 -16.79 -3.94 -8.07
C TRP A 395 -15.52 -4.78 -8.14
N TYR A 396 -14.70 -4.53 -9.17
CA TYR A 396 -13.34 -5.05 -9.27
C TYR A 396 -12.37 -3.96 -9.73
N GLY A 397 -11.27 -3.88 -8.97
CA GLY A 397 -10.06 -3.21 -9.39
C GLY A 397 -9.63 -2.09 -8.45
N ASN A 398 -8.32 -2.01 -8.25
CA ASN A 398 -7.59 -0.88 -7.72
C ASN A 398 -6.73 -0.33 -8.87
N PRO A 399 -6.46 0.99 -8.98
CA PRO A 399 -5.44 1.50 -9.90
C PRO A 399 -4.14 0.67 -9.85
N CYS A 400 -3.72 0.25 -8.66
CA CYS A 400 -2.51 -0.54 -8.41
C CYS A 400 -2.56 -1.94 -9.04
N THR A 401 -3.74 -2.59 -9.15
CA THR A 401 -3.89 -3.93 -9.77
C THR A 401 -3.35 -3.95 -11.20
N PHE A 402 -3.54 -2.84 -11.92
CA PHE A 402 -3.12 -2.71 -13.31
C PHE A 402 -1.62 -2.43 -13.47
N SER A 403 -0.91 -2.15 -12.38
CA SER A 403 0.55 -2.05 -12.32
C SER A 403 1.18 -3.32 -11.76
N TYR A 404 0.74 -3.81 -10.61
CA TYR A 404 1.35 -4.96 -9.93
C TYR A 404 0.96 -6.32 -10.49
N SER A 405 -0.07 -6.40 -11.32
CA SER A 405 -0.53 -7.67 -11.87
C SER A 405 -0.78 -7.63 -13.37
N ALA A 406 -1.58 -6.67 -13.86
CA ALA A 406 -2.09 -6.73 -15.24
C ALA A 406 -1.25 -5.98 -16.29
N VAL A 407 -0.21 -5.22 -15.88
CA VAL A 407 0.52 -4.29 -16.76
C VAL A 407 1.11 -4.97 -17.99
N PHE A 408 1.56 -6.22 -17.84
CA PHE A 408 2.20 -6.99 -18.90
C PHE A 408 1.28 -8.05 -19.53
N TRP A 409 -0.04 -7.97 -19.33
CA TRP A 409 -0.94 -8.95 -19.92
C TRP A 409 -1.22 -8.68 -21.39
N ASN A 410 -1.31 -9.77 -22.17
CA ASN A 410 -1.93 -9.75 -23.49
C ASN A 410 -3.43 -10.06 -23.39
N PHE A 411 -4.14 -9.98 -24.52
CA PHE A 411 -5.58 -10.21 -24.53
C PHE A 411 -5.99 -11.62 -24.09
N SER A 412 -5.18 -12.65 -24.35
CA SER A 412 -5.49 -14.03 -23.92
C SER A 412 -5.54 -14.14 -22.39
N ARG A 413 -4.62 -13.48 -21.67
CA ARG A 413 -4.67 -13.42 -20.20
C ARG A 413 -5.83 -12.55 -19.71
N TRP A 414 -6.14 -11.44 -20.38
CA TRP A 414 -7.30 -10.61 -20.08
C TRP A 414 -8.64 -11.32 -20.30
N GLU A 415 -8.78 -12.12 -21.35
CA GLU A 415 -10.00 -12.89 -21.63
C GLU A 415 -10.30 -13.85 -20.48
N LYS A 416 -9.27 -14.53 -19.95
CA LYS A 416 -9.39 -15.37 -18.76
C LYS A 416 -9.81 -14.57 -17.52
N GLU A 417 -9.25 -13.38 -17.33
CA GLU A 417 -9.63 -12.53 -16.20
C GLU A 417 -11.08 -12.09 -16.31
N ILE A 418 -11.53 -11.65 -17.48
CA ILE A 418 -12.90 -11.19 -17.71
C ILE A 418 -13.90 -12.35 -17.55
N ASP A 419 -13.54 -13.56 -18.00
CA ASP A 419 -14.34 -14.76 -17.75
C ASP A 419 -14.41 -15.06 -16.24
N TRP A 420 -13.29 -14.96 -15.50
CA TRP A 420 -13.27 -15.12 -14.03
C TRP A 420 -14.10 -14.03 -13.32
N MET A 421 -14.01 -12.77 -13.77
CA MET A 421 -14.82 -11.66 -13.25
C MET A 421 -16.31 -11.98 -13.40
N ALA A 422 -16.74 -12.36 -14.60
CA ALA A 422 -18.13 -12.70 -14.88
C ALA A 422 -18.60 -13.92 -14.08
N MET A 423 -17.77 -14.96 -13.99
CA MET A 423 -18.06 -16.16 -13.19
C MET A 423 -18.13 -15.88 -11.70
N ASN A 424 -17.52 -14.80 -11.19
CA ASN A 424 -17.66 -14.34 -9.82
C ASN A 424 -18.66 -13.19 -9.65
N GLY A 425 -19.48 -12.97 -10.68
CA GLY A 425 -20.57 -12.01 -10.65
C GLY A 425 -20.11 -10.56 -10.73
N ILE A 426 -18.85 -10.22 -11.01
CA ILE A 426 -18.42 -8.82 -11.14
C ILE A 426 -19.11 -8.17 -12.33
N ASN A 427 -19.71 -6.98 -12.13
CA ASN A 427 -20.43 -6.25 -13.17
C ASN A 427 -20.01 -4.77 -13.32
N LEU A 428 -19.12 -4.27 -12.47
CA LEU A 428 -18.56 -2.92 -12.54
C LEU A 428 -17.04 -3.00 -12.34
N VAL A 429 -16.26 -2.55 -13.32
CA VAL A 429 -14.80 -2.81 -13.34
C VAL A 429 -14.05 -1.55 -13.75
N TYR A 430 -12.95 -1.26 -13.07
CA TYR A 430 -12.08 -0.16 -13.47
C TYR A 430 -11.29 -0.47 -14.75
N ALA A 431 -11.44 0.34 -15.81
CA ALA A 431 -10.85 0.08 -17.12
C ALA A 431 -9.80 1.14 -17.50
N THR A 432 -8.56 0.97 -17.02
CA THR A 432 -7.48 1.99 -17.17
C THR A 432 -6.53 1.75 -18.34
N THR A 433 -6.55 0.56 -18.95
CA THR A 433 -5.61 0.17 -20.01
C THR A 433 -5.63 1.15 -21.18
N GLY A 434 -4.46 1.59 -21.64
CA GLY A 434 -4.30 2.36 -22.86
C GLY A 434 -4.66 3.85 -22.78
N MET A 435 -5.00 4.38 -21.61
CA MET A 435 -5.38 5.80 -21.48
C MET A 435 -4.25 6.78 -21.81
N GLU A 436 -2.99 6.38 -21.63
CA GLU A 436 -1.82 7.20 -21.97
C GLU A 436 -1.81 7.58 -23.46
N TYR A 437 -2.37 6.73 -24.35
CA TYR A 437 -2.53 7.05 -25.77
C TYR A 437 -3.41 8.29 -25.99
N ILE A 438 -4.50 8.38 -25.23
CA ILE A 438 -5.47 9.47 -25.33
C ILE A 438 -4.84 10.77 -24.82
N TYR A 439 -4.19 10.70 -23.65
CA TYR A 439 -3.45 11.83 -23.10
C TYR A 439 -2.36 12.31 -24.08
N ASN A 440 -1.54 11.42 -24.62
CA ASN A 440 -0.49 11.76 -25.57
C ASN A 440 -1.08 12.48 -26.80
N LYS A 441 -2.15 11.93 -27.39
CA LYS A 441 -2.81 12.51 -28.56
C LYS A 441 -3.40 13.89 -28.29
N VAL A 442 -4.08 14.08 -27.17
CA VAL A 442 -4.69 15.37 -26.80
C VAL A 442 -3.61 16.41 -26.50
N PHE A 443 -2.57 16.05 -25.73
CA PHE A 443 -1.51 16.98 -25.36
C PHE A 443 -0.64 17.39 -26.55
N LEU A 444 -0.40 16.50 -27.53
CA LEU A 444 0.22 16.90 -28.80
C LEU A 444 -0.62 17.97 -29.53
N ARG A 445 -1.96 17.83 -29.57
CA ARG A 445 -2.85 18.85 -30.16
C ARG A 445 -2.85 20.16 -29.36
N MET A 446 -2.57 20.10 -28.07
CA MET A 446 -2.39 21.27 -27.21
C MET A 446 -1.00 21.92 -27.33
N GLY A 447 -0.12 21.38 -28.18
CA GLY A 447 1.19 21.98 -28.49
C GLY A 447 2.33 21.57 -27.56
N PHE A 448 2.16 20.50 -26.77
CA PHE A 448 3.29 19.87 -26.09
C PHE A 448 4.13 19.07 -27.10
N PRO A 449 5.46 19.24 -27.17
CA PRO A 449 6.32 18.40 -27.99
C PRO A 449 6.41 16.98 -27.40
N GLN A 450 6.63 15.98 -28.26
CA GLN A 450 6.73 14.57 -27.81
C GLN A 450 7.81 14.38 -26.73
N SER A 451 8.95 15.08 -26.84
CA SER A 451 10.02 15.00 -25.83
C SER A 451 9.57 15.43 -24.42
N GLU A 452 8.61 16.35 -24.30
CA GLU A 452 8.05 16.72 -22.98
C GLU A 452 7.06 15.66 -22.47
N LEU A 453 6.40 14.94 -23.37
CA LEU A 453 5.47 13.86 -23.02
C LEU A 453 6.21 12.57 -22.65
N ASP A 454 7.37 12.33 -23.27
CA ASP A 454 8.27 11.24 -22.92
C ASP A 454 8.79 11.38 -21.48
N ASP A 455 9.00 12.62 -21.01
CA ASP A 455 9.34 12.95 -19.62
C ASP A 455 8.11 13.02 -18.68
N TYR A 456 6.89 12.97 -19.21
CA TYR A 456 5.64 13.06 -18.44
C TYR A 456 5.14 11.68 -18.02
N PHE A 457 5.08 10.72 -18.94
CA PHE A 457 4.64 9.37 -18.60
C PHE A 457 5.72 8.61 -17.82
N THR A 458 5.32 7.80 -16.84
CA THR A 458 6.21 6.81 -16.22
C THR A 458 6.43 5.63 -17.15
N GLY A 459 7.33 4.72 -16.76
CA GLY A 459 7.42 3.39 -17.35
C GLY A 459 6.17 2.55 -17.06
N PRO A 460 5.96 1.45 -17.80
CA PRO A 460 4.76 0.63 -17.72
C PRO A 460 4.38 0.23 -16.28
N ALA A 461 5.37 -0.26 -15.53
CA ALA A 461 5.15 -0.83 -14.20
C ALA A 461 4.62 0.20 -13.19
N PHE A 462 4.78 1.50 -13.45
CA PHE A 462 4.44 2.57 -12.50
C PHE A 462 3.20 3.38 -12.90
N LEU A 463 2.44 2.91 -13.89
CA LEU A 463 1.30 3.65 -14.45
C LEU A 463 0.16 3.91 -13.47
N ALA A 464 -0.02 3.09 -12.43
CA ALA A 464 -1.00 3.36 -11.37
C ALA A 464 -0.74 4.73 -10.70
N TRP A 465 0.49 4.94 -10.20
CA TRP A 465 0.89 6.18 -9.52
C TRP A 465 1.06 7.36 -10.47
N PHE A 466 1.31 7.10 -11.76
CA PHE A 466 1.19 8.14 -12.78
C PHE A 466 -0.25 8.66 -12.91
N ARG A 467 -1.22 7.75 -13.10
CA ARG A 467 -2.63 8.11 -13.30
C ARG A 467 -3.24 8.82 -12.09
N MET A 468 -2.77 8.45 -10.89
CA MET A 468 -3.15 9.08 -9.63
C MET A 468 -2.39 10.39 -9.36
N GLY A 469 -1.40 10.76 -10.18
CA GLY A 469 -0.68 12.03 -10.09
C GLY A 469 0.47 12.08 -9.09
N ASN A 470 0.85 10.94 -8.52
CA ASN A 470 1.93 10.81 -7.56
C ASN A 470 3.30 10.85 -8.25
N LEU A 471 3.41 10.24 -9.44
CA LEU A 471 4.65 10.11 -10.21
C LEU A 471 4.53 10.54 -11.67
N GLN A 472 5.67 10.93 -12.23
CA GLN A 472 5.91 11.14 -13.66
C GLN A 472 7.35 10.75 -13.96
N LYS A 473 7.69 10.49 -15.23
CA LYS A 473 9.05 10.15 -15.71
C LYS A 473 9.63 8.80 -15.24
N HIS A 474 9.40 8.42 -13.98
CA HIS A 474 10.01 7.26 -13.34
C HIS A 474 9.83 5.99 -14.17
N GLY A 475 10.93 5.29 -14.48
CA GLY A 475 10.91 4.08 -15.31
C GLY A 475 10.62 4.27 -16.80
N GLY A 476 10.33 5.50 -17.25
CA GLY A 476 10.01 5.83 -18.65
C GLY A 476 11.26 6.02 -19.53
N PRO A 477 11.08 6.48 -20.79
CA PRO A 477 9.82 6.91 -21.41
C PRO A 477 9.00 5.75 -22.01
N LEU A 478 7.70 5.98 -22.26
CA LEU A 478 6.87 5.06 -23.04
C LEU A 478 7.07 5.27 -24.54
N SER A 479 7.23 4.18 -25.29
CA SER A 479 7.30 4.28 -26.75
C SER A 479 5.94 4.55 -27.38
N ASN A 480 5.93 5.19 -28.56
CA ASN A 480 4.71 5.31 -29.37
C ASN A 480 4.06 3.94 -29.69
N ARG A 481 4.88 2.88 -29.80
CA ARG A 481 4.37 1.52 -29.98
C ARG A 481 3.57 1.05 -28.77
N TRP A 482 4.08 1.27 -27.55
CA TRP A 482 3.36 0.96 -26.32
C TRP A 482 2.00 1.66 -26.29
N HIS A 483 1.95 2.96 -26.57
CA HIS A 483 0.68 3.70 -26.61
C HIS A 483 -0.32 3.06 -27.59
N GLN A 484 0.13 2.72 -28.81
CA GLN A 484 -0.72 2.10 -29.81
C GLN A 484 -1.19 0.70 -29.42
N SER A 485 -0.28 -0.17 -28.95
CA SER A 485 -0.62 -1.55 -28.59
C SER A 485 -1.56 -1.61 -27.40
N GLN A 486 -1.32 -0.81 -26.37
CA GLN A 486 -2.19 -0.75 -25.19
C GLN A 486 -3.57 -0.19 -25.52
N PHE A 487 -3.68 0.78 -26.42
CA PHE A 487 -4.98 1.29 -26.83
C PHE A 487 -5.78 0.27 -27.67
N GLN A 488 -5.12 -0.53 -28.51
CA GLN A 488 -5.80 -1.65 -29.19
C GLN A 488 -6.25 -2.73 -28.21
N LEU A 489 -5.41 -3.06 -27.23
CA LEU A 489 -5.76 -3.99 -26.16
C LEU A 489 -6.98 -3.48 -25.36
N ALA A 490 -7.02 -2.19 -25.03
CA ALA A 490 -8.14 -1.56 -24.34
C ALA A 490 -9.46 -1.75 -25.08
N LYS A 491 -9.48 -1.60 -26.41
CA LYS A 491 -10.68 -1.85 -27.23
C LYS A 491 -11.16 -3.29 -27.13
N GLN A 492 -10.25 -4.26 -27.15
CA GLN A 492 -10.59 -5.67 -27.02
C GLN A 492 -11.16 -6.00 -25.64
N ILE A 493 -10.51 -5.50 -24.58
CA ILE A 493 -10.96 -5.65 -23.19
C ILE A 493 -12.37 -5.07 -23.02
N ILE A 494 -12.57 -3.81 -23.42
CA ILE A 494 -13.84 -3.10 -23.27
C ILE A 494 -14.95 -3.80 -24.05
N GLN A 495 -14.69 -4.21 -25.30
CA GLN A 495 -15.67 -4.94 -26.10
C GLN A 495 -16.10 -6.22 -25.38
N ARG A 496 -15.15 -7.03 -24.92
CA ARG A 496 -15.42 -8.29 -24.22
C ARG A 496 -16.23 -8.08 -22.94
N MET A 497 -15.89 -7.07 -22.15
CA MET A 497 -16.64 -6.69 -20.95
C MET A 497 -18.09 -6.33 -21.30
N THR A 498 -18.29 -5.47 -22.30
CA THR A 498 -19.63 -5.03 -22.70
C THR A 498 -20.47 -6.16 -23.30
N ASP A 499 -19.87 -7.10 -24.03
CA ASP A 499 -20.56 -8.26 -24.62
C ASP A 499 -21.19 -9.18 -23.56
N ILE A 500 -20.52 -9.33 -22.42
CA ILE A 500 -20.99 -10.09 -21.25
C ILE A 500 -22.01 -9.29 -20.43
N GLY A 501 -21.93 -7.96 -20.46
CA GLY A 501 -22.71 -7.07 -19.60
C GLY A 501 -21.96 -6.57 -18.37
N ILE A 502 -20.63 -6.58 -18.40
CA ILE A 502 -19.78 -5.87 -17.43
C ILE A 502 -19.67 -4.40 -17.87
N ILE A 503 -19.82 -3.48 -16.92
CA ILE A 503 -19.73 -2.04 -17.16
C ILE A 503 -18.29 -1.58 -16.90
N PRO A 504 -17.55 -1.11 -17.92
CA PRO A 504 -16.23 -0.51 -17.73
C PRO A 504 -16.35 0.90 -17.18
N VAL A 505 -15.67 1.19 -16.07
CA VAL A 505 -15.51 2.53 -15.52
C VAL A 505 -14.30 3.18 -16.18
N LEU A 506 -14.55 4.20 -16.99
CA LEU A 506 -13.54 4.84 -17.83
C LEU A 506 -12.86 5.99 -17.06
N PRO A 507 -11.54 6.17 -17.17
CA PRO A 507 -10.89 7.30 -16.49
C PRO A 507 -11.33 8.64 -17.07
N ALA A 508 -11.50 9.62 -16.19
CA ALA A 508 -11.68 11.02 -16.53
C ALA A 508 -10.42 11.83 -16.19
N PHE A 509 -10.44 13.12 -16.52
CA PHE A 509 -9.30 13.99 -16.29
C PHE A 509 -9.12 14.32 -14.82
N THR A 510 -7.95 13.97 -14.28
CA THR A 510 -7.58 14.19 -12.88
C THR A 510 -7.01 15.58 -12.61
N GLY A 511 -6.70 16.36 -13.64
CA GLY A 511 -6.08 17.69 -13.49
C GLY A 511 -4.58 17.71 -13.74
N PHE A 512 -3.88 16.57 -13.61
CA PHE A 512 -2.43 16.49 -13.78
C PHE A 512 -2.00 16.75 -15.22
N MET A 513 -0.94 17.56 -15.36
CA MET A 513 -0.46 18.07 -16.65
C MET A 513 1.07 17.97 -16.73
N PRO A 514 1.66 18.03 -17.94
CA PRO A 514 3.10 18.08 -18.10
C PRO A 514 3.73 19.27 -17.35
N ARG A 515 4.97 19.12 -16.89
CA ARG A 515 5.69 20.12 -16.06
C ARG A 515 5.70 21.55 -16.64
N THR A 516 5.71 21.65 -17.96
CA THR A 516 5.76 22.92 -18.71
C THR A 516 4.38 23.56 -18.89
N ALA A 517 3.30 22.92 -18.45
CA ALA A 517 1.95 23.43 -18.61
C ALA A 517 1.72 24.82 -17.98
N PRO A 518 2.22 25.13 -16.76
CA PRO A 518 2.05 26.46 -16.18
C PRO A 518 2.71 27.57 -16.99
N SER A 519 3.88 27.32 -17.60
CA SER A 519 4.56 28.32 -18.45
C SER A 519 3.91 28.45 -19.83
N ARG A 520 3.33 27.37 -20.35
CA ARG A 520 2.61 27.35 -21.63
C ARG A 520 1.23 27.99 -21.55
N PHE A 521 0.57 27.88 -20.40
CA PHE A 521 -0.78 28.40 -20.14
C PHE A 521 -0.80 29.32 -18.92
N PRO A 522 -0.11 30.48 -18.96
CA PRO A 522 0.09 31.35 -17.78
C PRO A 522 -1.18 32.02 -17.26
N SER A 523 -2.28 32.00 -18.03
CA SER A 523 -3.59 32.52 -17.59
C SER A 523 -4.44 31.49 -16.86
N ALA A 524 -4.05 30.21 -16.86
CA ALA A 524 -4.73 29.15 -16.14
C ALA A 524 -4.11 28.95 -14.76
N ARG A 525 -4.92 28.60 -13.78
CA ARG A 525 -4.48 28.39 -12.39
C ARG A 525 -3.99 26.96 -12.18
N PHE A 526 -2.73 26.83 -11.77
CA PHE A 526 -2.12 25.56 -11.43
C PHE A 526 -1.72 25.54 -9.96
N HIS A 527 -1.78 24.34 -9.37
CA HIS A 527 -1.13 24.00 -8.12
C HIS A 527 -0.13 22.87 -8.39
N ASN A 528 0.74 22.58 -7.45
CA ASN A 528 1.63 21.41 -7.52
C ASN A 528 1.22 20.38 -6.47
N SER A 529 1.29 19.10 -6.82
CA SER A 529 1.22 18.05 -5.81
C SER A 529 2.44 18.08 -4.89
N SER A 530 2.29 17.50 -3.70
CA SER A 530 3.41 17.28 -2.78
C SER A 530 4.41 16.30 -3.39
N SER A 531 5.66 16.33 -2.91
CA SER A 531 6.57 15.19 -3.08
C SER A 531 5.90 13.96 -2.45
N TRP A 532 5.91 12.86 -3.18
CA TRP A 532 5.29 11.61 -2.76
C TRP A 532 6.37 10.59 -2.45
N ASP A 533 6.32 10.04 -1.24
CA ASP A 533 7.06 8.86 -0.80
C ASP A 533 8.58 8.87 -1.05
N GLY A 534 9.22 10.01 -0.74
CA GLY A 534 10.66 10.21 -0.92
C GLY A 534 11.09 10.55 -2.35
N PHE A 535 10.19 10.53 -3.34
CA PHE A 535 10.51 10.94 -4.70
C PHE A 535 10.69 12.46 -4.79
N GLY A 536 11.87 12.87 -5.24
CA GLY A 536 12.16 14.27 -5.51
C GLY A 536 11.25 14.84 -6.61
N CYS A 537 11.12 16.17 -6.65
CA CYS A 537 10.25 16.82 -7.63
C CYS A 537 10.64 16.61 -9.10
N ASN A 538 11.76 15.94 -9.41
CA ASN A 538 12.08 15.49 -10.78
C ASN A 538 11.28 14.24 -11.22
N GLU A 539 10.66 13.51 -10.29
CA GLU A 539 9.82 12.34 -10.56
C GLU A 539 8.44 12.46 -9.91
N SER A 540 8.24 13.42 -9.00
CA SER A 540 6.95 13.75 -8.39
C SER A 540 6.60 15.24 -8.59
N CYS A 541 5.81 15.83 -7.69
CA CYS A 541 5.41 17.24 -7.66
C CYS A 541 4.79 17.73 -8.99
N LEU A 542 3.85 16.96 -9.53
CA LEU A 542 3.20 17.25 -10.80
C LEU A 542 2.37 18.53 -10.67
N PRO A 543 2.43 19.44 -11.66
CA PRO A 543 1.45 20.50 -11.73
C PRO A 543 0.08 19.90 -12.07
N TYR A 544 -0.96 20.33 -11.36
CA TYR A 544 -2.34 20.04 -11.70
C TYR A 544 -3.13 21.33 -11.87
N LEU A 545 -4.02 21.30 -12.85
CA LEU A 545 -4.94 22.37 -13.17
C LEU A 545 -6.04 22.43 -12.10
N ASP A 546 -6.24 23.60 -11.51
CA ASP A 546 -7.26 23.82 -10.48
C ASP A 546 -8.66 23.54 -11.08
N PRO A 547 -9.46 22.61 -10.53
CA PRO A 547 -10.78 22.30 -11.09
C PRO A 547 -11.79 23.46 -11.09
N THR A 548 -11.53 24.50 -10.30
CA THR A 548 -12.32 25.75 -10.30
C THR A 548 -11.97 26.69 -11.45
N ASP A 549 -10.86 26.44 -12.17
CA ASP A 549 -10.46 27.20 -13.34
C ASP A 549 -11.25 26.77 -14.59
N SER A 550 -11.71 27.73 -15.38
CA SER A 550 -12.43 27.47 -16.64
C SER A 550 -11.61 26.64 -17.66
N PHE A 551 -10.29 26.67 -17.58
CA PHE A 551 -9.41 25.86 -18.43
C PHE A 551 -9.49 24.38 -18.07
N PHE A 552 -9.76 24.01 -16.81
CA PHE A 552 -9.96 22.62 -16.41
C PHE A 552 -11.10 21.99 -17.21
N GLN A 553 -12.23 22.70 -17.33
CA GLN A 553 -13.37 22.24 -18.11
C GLN A 553 -13.00 21.96 -19.56
N LYS A 554 -12.21 22.84 -20.19
CA LYS A 554 -11.80 22.67 -21.59
C LYS A 554 -10.97 21.41 -21.78
N VAL A 555 -9.98 21.18 -20.91
CA VAL A 555 -9.08 20.03 -21.01
C VAL A 555 -9.82 18.73 -20.67
N GLY A 556 -10.59 18.72 -19.58
CA GLY A 556 -11.36 17.56 -19.16
C GLY A 556 -12.40 17.12 -20.18
N VAL A 557 -13.12 18.08 -20.79
CA VAL A 557 -14.10 17.80 -21.85
C VAL A 557 -13.40 17.26 -23.10
N GLU A 558 -12.26 17.82 -23.51
CA GLU A 558 -11.52 17.33 -24.70
C GLU A 558 -11.02 15.89 -24.49
N LEU A 559 -10.41 15.59 -23.34
CA LEU A 559 -9.92 14.24 -23.01
C LEU A 559 -11.05 13.21 -22.95
N LEU A 560 -12.16 13.56 -22.30
CA LEU A 560 -13.28 12.64 -22.15
C LEU A 560 -14.03 12.45 -23.48
N ASN A 561 -14.22 13.52 -24.27
CA ASN A 561 -14.79 13.41 -25.63
C ASN A 561 -13.93 12.51 -26.53
N GLU A 562 -12.61 12.68 -26.51
CA GLU A 562 -11.70 11.84 -27.28
C GLU A 562 -11.83 10.37 -26.84
N THR A 563 -11.92 10.12 -25.53
CA THR A 563 -12.13 8.79 -24.96
C THR A 563 -13.40 8.13 -25.48
N VAL A 564 -14.56 8.77 -25.30
CA VAL A 564 -15.86 8.20 -25.71
C VAL A 564 -15.95 8.04 -27.23
N THR A 565 -15.31 8.94 -27.99
CA THR A 565 -15.29 8.88 -29.46
C THR A 565 -14.45 7.72 -29.97
N LEU A 566 -13.22 7.56 -29.47
CA LEU A 566 -12.31 6.54 -29.97
C LEU A 566 -12.68 5.12 -29.53
N LEU A 567 -13.33 4.99 -28.38
CA LEU A 567 -13.89 3.74 -27.88
C LEU A 567 -15.29 3.45 -28.44
N ASN A 568 -15.97 4.45 -29.02
CA ASN A 568 -17.36 4.38 -29.44
C ASN A 568 -18.28 3.86 -28.32
N LEU A 569 -18.04 4.33 -27.09
CA LEU A 569 -18.73 3.90 -25.88
C LEU A 569 -18.85 5.06 -24.90
N THR A 570 -20.06 5.26 -24.39
CA THR A 570 -20.32 6.03 -23.17
C THR A 570 -20.74 5.02 -22.12
N SER A 571 -19.87 4.72 -21.15
CA SER A 571 -20.21 3.76 -20.09
C SER A 571 -21.14 4.35 -19.03
N HIS A 572 -21.25 5.68 -18.98
CA HIS A 572 -21.87 6.47 -17.92
C HIS A 572 -21.14 6.44 -16.58
N PHE A 573 -20.08 5.64 -16.42
CA PHE A 573 -19.31 5.55 -15.19
C PHE A 573 -17.88 6.00 -15.44
N TYR A 574 -17.45 7.01 -14.68
CA TYR A 574 -16.15 7.63 -14.84
C TYR A 574 -15.38 7.70 -13.53
N ALA A 575 -14.09 7.40 -13.56
CA ALA A 575 -13.23 7.47 -12.37
C ALA A 575 -12.26 8.65 -12.43
N CYS A 576 -12.09 9.33 -11.31
CA CYS A 576 -11.16 10.45 -11.14
C CYS A 576 -10.84 10.64 -9.67
N ASP A 577 -9.56 10.67 -9.31
CA ASP A 577 -9.08 10.83 -7.94
C ASP A 577 -7.93 11.85 -7.93
N LEU A 578 -8.24 13.13 -7.69
CA LEU A 578 -7.23 14.21 -7.74
C LEU A 578 -6.31 14.21 -6.51
N PHE A 579 -6.81 13.85 -5.32
CA PHE A 579 -6.08 13.97 -4.06
C PHE A 579 -5.72 12.61 -3.44
N ASN A 580 -5.47 11.59 -4.26
CA ASN A 580 -5.03 10.30 -3.76
C ASN A 580 -3.63 10.43 -3.11
N GLU A 581 -3.56 10.23 -1.79
CA GLU A 581 -2.32 10.39 -1.00
C GLU A 581 -1.66 11.76 -1.17
N MET A 582 -2.47 12.77 -1.44
CA MET A 582 -2.05 14.16 -1.58
C MET A 582 -2.93 15.05 -0.74
N THR A 583 -2.33 16.09 -0.16
CA THR A 583 -3.08 17.07 0.62
C THR A 583 -3.55 18.19 -0.30
N PRO A 584 -4.84 18.56 -0.30
CA PRO A 584 -5.34 19.73 -1.03
C PRO A 584 -4.60 21.01 -0.59
N PRO A 585 -4.54 22.05 -1.45
CA PRO A 585 -3.75 23.25 -1.18
C PRO A 585 -4.32 24.11 -0.05
N THR A 586 -5.58 23.88 0.33
CA THR A 586 -6.28 24.55 1.42
C THR A 586 -7.32 23.63 2.03
N SER A 587 -7.70 23.92 3.28
CA SER A 587 -8.82 23.26 3.98
C SER A 587 -10.12 24.06 3.94
N ASP A 588 -10.16 25.14 3.14
CA ASP A 588 -11.36 25.94 2.93
C ASP A 588 -12.52 25.11 2.38
N LEU A 589 -13.65 25.15 3.08
CA LEU A 589 -14.78 24.28 2.79
C LEU A 589 -15.41 24.59 1.44
N GLU A 590 -15.53 25.86 1.07
CA GLU A 590 -16.16 26.27 -0.20
C GLU A 590 -15.29 25.86 -1.38
N TYR A 591 -13.97 26.07 -1.29
CA TYR A 591 -13.02 25.59 -2.27
C TYR A 591 -13.10 24.07 -2.46
N LEU A 592 -13.08 23.29 -1.38
CA LEU A 592 -13.19 21.82 -1.47
C LEU A 592 -14.48 21.40 -2.18
N ALA A 593 -15.61 22.06 -1.89
CA ALA A 593 -16.86 21.80 -2.58
C ALA A 593 -16.78 22.16 -4.08
N ASP A 594 -16.16 23.29 -4.41
CA ASP A 594 -16.03 23.76 -5.81
C ASP A 594 -15.08 22.92 -6.65
N VAL A 595 -14.03 22.33 -6.05
CA VAL A 595 -13.15 21.38 -6.74
C VAL A 595 -13.98 20.21 -7.29
N ASN A 596 -14.80 19.57 -6.44
CA ASN A 596 -15.63 18.45 -6.85
C ASN A 596 -16.73 18.85 -7.84
N ALA A 597 -17.30 20.04 -7.68
CA ALA A 597 -18.23 20.60 -8.65
C ALA A 597 -17.58 20.74 -10.03
N GLY A 598 -16.34 21.24 -10.09
CA GLY A 598 -15.56 21.38 -11.32
C GLY A 598 -15.28 20.04 -11.99
N ILE A 599 -14.75 19.06 -11.24
CA ILE A 599 -14.47 17.71 -11.76
C ILE A 599 -15.74 17.09 -12.37
N PHE A 600 -16.83 17.08 -11.59
CA PHE A 600 -18.08 16.49 -12.03
C PHE A 600 -18.70 17.24 -13.22
N GLN A 601 -18.60 18.57 -13.26
CA GLN A 601 -19.13 19.36 -14.37
C GLN A 601 -18.43 19.05 -15.70
N ALA A 602 -17.13 18.73 -15.69
CA ALA A 602 -16.41 18.33 -16.88
C ALA A 602 -16.95 17.00 -17.44
N MET A 603 -17.19 16.02 -16.57
CA MET A 603 -17.82 14.74 -16.94
C MET A 603 -19.23 14.96 -17.49
N LYS A 604 -20.06 15.70 -16.75
CA LYS A 604 -21.47 15.96 -17.09
C LYS A 604 -21.67 16.70 -18.41
N THR A 605 -20.69 17.52 -18.79
CA THR A 605 -20.72 18.26 -20.06
C THR A 605 -20.60 17.33 -21.27
N VAL A 606 -19.86 16.23 -21.13
CA VAL A 606 -19.73 15.19 -22.17
C VAL A 606 -20.89 14.18 -22.08
N ASP A 607 -21.22 13.75 -20.87
CA ASP A 607 -22.28 12.78 -20.61
C ASP A 607 -23.25 13.29 -19.53
N PRO A 608 -24.48 13.72 -19.90
CA PRO A 608 -25.47 14.18 -18.95
C PRO A 608 -25.89 13.14 -17.89
N ASN A 609 -25.65 11.85 -18.14
CA ASN A 609 -25.94 10.74 -17.23
C ASN A 609 -24.70 10.26 -16.45
N ALA A 610 -23.58 11.00 -16.52
CA ALA A 610 -22.33 10.63 -15.86
C ALA A 610 -22.54 10.35 -14.36
N VAL A 611 -21.99 9.23 -13.92
CA VAL A 611 -21.81 8.82 -12.54
C VAL A 611 -20.31 8.80 -12.28
N TRP A 612 -19.88 9.61 -11.33
CA TRP A 612 -18.50 9.60 -10.88
C TRP A 612 -18.29 8.47 -9.88
N VAL A 613 -17.30 7.62 -10.11
CA VAL A 613 -16.80 6.63 -9.17
C VAL A 613 -15.49 7.15 -8.57
N MET A 614 -15.45 7.34 -7.25
CA MET A 614 -14.33 7.97 -6.54
C MET A 614 -13.82 7.05 -5.43
N GLN A 615 -12.51 6.96 -5.27
CA GLN A 615 -11.89 6.24 -4.16
C GLN A 615 -12.04 7.04 -2.87
N ALA A 616 -12.53 6.39 -1.81
CA ALA A 616 -12.62 6.99 -0.48
C ALA A 616 -11.30 6.88 0.32
N TRP A 617 -10.25 6.28 -0.25
CA TRP A 617 -8.94 6.10 0.37
C TRP A 617 -8.35 7.40 0.92
N LEU A 618 -8.52 8.50 0.16
CA LEU A 618 -8.05 9.82 0.56
C LEU A 618 -8.59 10.24 1.94
N PHE A 619 -9.78 9.78 2.35
CA PHE A 619 -10.40 10.13 3.62
C PHE A 619 -9.75 9.47 4.86
N LEU A 620 -8.86 8.48 4.67
CA LEU A 620 -8.05 7.91 5.76
C LEU A 620 -7.01 8.91 6.28
N SER A 621 -6.58 9.86 5.45
CA SER A 621 -5.64 10.90 5.87
C SER A 621 -6.26 11.81 6.94
N LYS A 622 -5.42 12.24 7.90
CA LYS A 622 -5.79 13.17 8.98
C LYS A 622 -6.32 14.51 8.48
N PHE A 623 -6.03 14.88 7.23
CA PHE A 623 -6.58 16.09 6.61
C PHE A 623 -8.12 16.02 6.51
N TRP A 624 -8.70 14.86 6.23
CA TRP A 624 -10.11 14.73 5.93
C TRP A 624 -10.95 14.53 7.19
N LYS A 625 -11.39 15.66 7.75
CA LYS A 625 -12.33 15.76 8.87
C LYS A 625 -13.79 15.70 8.38
N PRO A 626 -14.77 15.36 9.23
CA PRO A 626 -16.18 15.24 8.82
C PRO A 626 -16.74 16.45 8.06
N ASP A 627 -16.47 17.67 8.53
CA ASP A 627 -16.88 18.92 7.87
C ASP A 627 -16.28 19.08 6.46
N ARG A 628 -15.00 18.74 6.30
CA ARG A 628 -14.28 18.79 5.02
C ARG A 628 -14.81 17.76 4.04
N VAL A 629 -15.02 16.52 4.49
CA VAL A 629 -15.61 15.45 3.66
C VAL A 629 -17.04 15.82 3.25
N GLN A 630 -17.85 16.28 4.20
CA GLN A 630 -19.21 16.73 3.91
C GLN A 630 -19.23 17.85 2.87
N SER A 631 -18.35 18.86 3.01
CA SER A 631 -18.27 19.96 2.05
C SER A 631 -17.78 19.50 0.68
N TYR A 632 -16.72 18.70 0.63
CA TYR A 632 -16.16 18.13 -0.60
C TYR A 632 -17.23 17.37 -1.40
N LEU A 633 -18.06 16.57 -0.73
CA LEU A 633 -19.11 15.80 -1.39
C LEU A 633 -20.39 16.60 -1.71
N SER A 634 -20.54 17.83 -1.19
CA SER A 634 -21.82 18.55 -1.16
C SER A 634 -22.35 19.04 -2.51
N LYS A 635 -21.47 19.38 -3.46
CA LYS A 635 -21.85 19.98 -4.76
C LYS A 635 -22.01 18.97 -5.90
N VAL A 636 -21.83 17.67 -5.63
CA VAL A 636 -22.21 16.60 -6.56
C VAL A 636 -23.63 16.15 -6.19
N PRO A 637 -24.58 16.04 -7.14
CA PRO A 637 -25.93 15.57 -6.83
C PRO A 637 -25.95 14.11 -6.37
N ILE A 638 -26.81 13.79 -5.39
CA ILE A 638 -27.09 12.41 -4.99
C ILE A 638 -27.51 11.58 -6.22
N GLY A 639 -26.93 10.40 -6.36
CA GLY A 639 -27.15 9.50 -7.50
C GLY A 639 -26.19 9.69 -8.67
N HIS A 640 -25.29 10.68 -8.60
CA HIS A 640 -24.22 10.89 -9.58
C HIS A 640 -22.81 10.65 -9.01
N LEU A 641 -22.70 10.14 -7.80
CA LEU A 641 -21.45 9.79 -7.15
C LEU A 641 -21.56 8.42 -6.47
N ILE A 642 -20.57 7.56 -6.71
CA ILE A 642 -20.36 6.30 -6.03
C ILE A 642 -18.99 6.35 -5.37
N LEU A 643 -18.96 6.20 -4.05
CA LEU A 643 -17.72 6.10 -3.29
C LEU A 643 -17.30 4.64 -3.19
N LEU A 644 -16.05 4.35 -3.52
CA LEU A 644 -15.43 3.08 -3.20
C LEU A 644 -14.86 3.19 -1.78
N ASP A 645 -15.57 2.66 -0.79
CA ASP A 645 -15.05 2.55 0.57
C ASP A 645 -13.95 1.48 0.55
N LEU A 646 -12.72 1.92 0.33
CA LEU A 646 -11.70 1.12 -0.35
C LEU A 646 -11.15 -0.02 0.52
N PHE A 647 -11.14 0.16 1.85
CA PHE A 647 -10.56 -0.76 2.83
C PHE A 647 -11.56 -1.08 3.95
N SER A 648 -12.77 -1.49 3.55
CA SER A 648 -13.93 -1.56 4.45
C SER A 648 -13.89 -2.72 5.46
N GLU A 649 -13.12 -3.76 5.17
CA GLU A 649 -12.93 -4.93 6.04
C GLU A 649 -12.02 -4.64 7.24
N SER A 650 -11.22 -3.58 7.18
CA SER A 650 -10.30 -3.19 8.27
C SER A 650 -10.60 -1.79 8.79
N SER A 651 -10.75 -0.81 7.89
CA SER A 651 -10.92 0.62 8.21
C SER A 651 -12.09 1.25 7.45
N PRO A 652 -13.35 0.83 7.70
CA PRO A 652 -14.53 1.35 6.99
C PRO A 652 -14.75 2.83 7.22
N GLN A 653 -14.91 3.60 6.14
CA GLN A 653 -15.16 5.04 6.22
C GLN A 653 -16.66 5.40 6.22
N TYR A 654 -17.54 4.52 5.72
CA TYR A 654 -18.98 4.79 5.67
C TYR A 654 -19.57 5.09 7.05
N SER A 655 -19.10 4.42 8.10
CA SER A 655 -19.58 4.60 9.47
C SER A 655 -19.13 5.94 10.05
N ARG A 656 -17.92 6.39 9.69
CA ARG A 656 -17.34 7.67 10.11
C ARG A 656 -18.02 8.88 9.48
N PHE A 657 -18.58 8.72 8.28
CA PHE A 657 -19.17 9.83 7.51
C PHE A 657 -20.67 9.65 7.23
N GLU A 658 -21.40 9.03 8.16
CA GLU A 658 -22.87 8.90 8.11
C GLU A 658 -23.38 8.35 6.77
N SER A 659 -22.78 7.26 6.29
CA SER A 659 -23.05 6.69 4.96
C SER A 659 -22.80 7.70 3.83
N PHE A 660 -21.65 8.36 3.89
CA PHE A 660 -21.19 9.40 2.95
C PHE A 660 -22.23 10.49 2.69
N TYR A 661 -22.94 10.92 3.74
CA TYR A 661 -23.92 12.00 3.71
C TYR A 661 -25.01 11.81 2.63
N GLY A 662 -25.39 10.56 2.36
CA GLY A 662 -26.45 10.22 1.42
C GLY A 662 -25.97 9.85 0.01
N HIS A 663 -24.67 9.93 -0.28
CA HIS A 663 -24.11 9.41 -1.53
C HIS A 663 -23.98 7.90 -1.51
N TYR A 664 -24.06 7.30 -2.69
CA TYR A 664 -23.92 5.85 -2.81
C TYR A 664 -22.49 5.41 -2.56
N TYR A 665 -22.34 4.21 -2.03
CA TYR A 665 -21.02 3.60 -1.87
C TYR A 665 -21.03 2.09 -2.09
N ILE A 666 -19.85 1.56 -2.37
CA ILE A 666 -19.56 0.14 -2.47
C ILE A 666 -18.63 -0.19 -1.31
N TRP A 667 -19.00 -1.20 -0.51
CA TRP A 667 -18.13 -1.78 0.51
C TRP A 667 -17.09 -2.62 -0.21
N ASN A 668 -15.80 -2.32 -0.06
CA ASN A 668 -14.75 -3.10 -0.71
C ASN A 668 -13.82 -3.76 0.30
N MET A 669 -13.41 -4.98 -0.05
CA MET A 669 -12.28 -5.64 0.58
C MET A 669 -11.01 -5.28 -0.18
N LEU A 670 -10.10 -4.52 0.45
CA LEU A 670 -8.80 -4.21 -0.16
C LEU A 670 -7.90 -5.43 -0.10
N HIS A 671 -7.76 -6.01 1.09
CA HIS A 671 -6.96 -7.18 1.42
C HIS A 671 -5.47 -6.99 1.13
N ASP A 672 -5.06 -6.94 -0.14
CA ASP A 672 -3.66 -6.96 -0.53
C ASP A 672 -3.06 -5.58 -0.86
N PHE A 673 -1.82 -5.43 -0.41
CA PHE A 673 -0.91 -4.32 -0.70
C PHE A 673 0.33 -4.84 -1.43
N GLY A 674 0.76 -4.15 -2.49
CA GLY A 674 1.95 -4.46 -3.28
C GLY A 674 1.88 -5.76 -4.11
N GLY A 675 0.78 -6.52 -4.05
CA GLY A 675 0.75 -7.89 -4.57
C GLY A 675 1.61 -8.85 -3.74
N ASN A 676 1.78 -8.59 -2.44
CA ASN A 676 2.59 -9.40 -1.56
C ASN A 676 1.88 -10.74 -1.29
N ASN A 677 2.52 -11.87 -1.60
CA ASN A 677 1.88 -13.18 -1.58
C ASN A 677 2.06 -13.93 -0.25
N PHE A 678 1.69 -13.27 0.85
CA PHE A 678 1.66 -13.84 2.21
C PHE A 678 0.32 -14.53 2.50
N LEU A 679 0.26 -15.38 3.53
CA LEU A 679 -1.01 -15.93 3.99
C LEU A 679 -1.64 -15.02 5.05
N PHE A 680 -2.73 -14.33 4.69
CA PHE A 680 -3.49 -13.52 5.63
C PHE A 680 -4.93 -13.27 5.17
N GLY A 681 -5.77 -12.76 6.07
CA GLY A 681 -7.13 -12.34 5.77
C GLY A 681 -8.03 -12.35 7.01
N SER A 682 -9.26 -11.87 6.84
CA SER A 682 -10.29 -12.01 7.87
C SER A 682 -11.63 -12.47 7.31
N LEU A 683 -11.91 -13.76 7.42
CA LEU A 683 -13.21 -14.34 7.07
C LEU A 683 -14.33 -13.76 7.96
N VAL A 684 -14.00 -13.42 9.22
CA VAL A 684 -14.95 -12.81 10.16
C VAL A 684 -15.40 -11.43 9.66
N ASN A 685 -14.45 -10.53 9.38
CA ASN A 685 -14.80 -9.17 8.95
C ASN A 685 -15.52 -9.16 7.59
N VAL A 686 -15.18 -10.10 6.70
CA VAL A 686 -15.87 -10.25 5.41
C VAL A 686 -17.28 -10.84 5.57
N THR A 687 -17.53 -11.63 6.62
CA THR A 687 -18.89 -12.11 6.94
C THR A 687 -19.76 -10.99 7.53
N GLU A 688 -19.24 -10.28 8.54
CA GLU A 688 -20.01 -9.31 9.32
C GLU A 688 -20.09 -7.92 8.64
N GLY A 689 -19.05 -7.51 7.93
CA GLY A 689 -18.86 -6.17 7.39
C GLY A 689 -19.95 -5.74 6.41
N PRO A 690 -20.16 -6.46 5.29
CA PRO A 690 -21.22 -6.16 4.33
C PRO A 690 -22.62 -6.16 4.95
N GLN A 691 -22.91 -7.08 5.88
CA GLN A 691 -24.19 -7.13 6.57
C GLN A 691 -24.40 -5.88 7.45
N THR A 692 -23.37 -5.50 8.21
CA THR A 692 -23.40 -4.31 9.08
C THR A 692 -23.61 -3.05 8.26
N ALA A 693 -22.90 -2.92 7.13
CA ALA A 693 -23.06 -1.82 6.20
C ALA A 693 -24.48 -1.75 5.61
N ARG A 694 -25.05 -2.87 5.16
CA ARG A 694 -26.44 -2.91 4.63
C ARG A 694 -27.49 -2.51 5.66
N ASN A 695 -27.25 -2.84 6.94
CA ASN A 695 -28.17 -2.54 8.06
C ASN A 695 -27.94 -1.17 8.69
N PHE A 696 -26.94 -0.41 8.23
CA PHE A 696 -26.63 0.91 8.77
C PHE A 696 -27.81 1.89 8.60
N SER A 697 -28.02 2.78 9.56
CA SER A 697 -29.14 3.73 9.50
C SER A 697 -28.92 4.75 8.38
N GLY A 698 -29.90 4.92 7.48
CA GLY A 698 -29.77 5.79 6.31
C GLY A 698 -28.88 5.24 5.19
N ASN A 699 -28.53 3.95 5.26
CA ASN A 699 -27.62 3.26 4.35
C ASN A 699 -27.83 3.57 2.85
N GLN A 700 -26.72 3.86 2.17
CA GLN A 700 -26.62 4.05 0.71
C GLN A 700 -25.66 3.04 0.06
N MET A 701 -25.38 1.91 0.70
CA MET A 701 -24.60 0.82 0.14
C MET A 701 -25.35 0.21 -1.04
N ILE A 702 -24.67 0.11 -2.17
CA ILE A 702 -25.23 -0.44 -3.42
C ILE A 702 -24.41 -1.60 -3.98
N GLY A 703 -23.33 -2.00 -3.31
CA GLY A 703 -22.42 -3.02 -3.79
C GLY A 703 -21.43 -3.55 -2.77
N VAL A 704 -20.90 -4.74 -3.07
CA VAL A 704 -19.68 -5.31 -2.47
C VAL A 704 -18.63 -5.42 -3.57
N GLY A 705 -17.37 -5.16 -3.27
CA GLY A 705 -16.29 -5.27 -4.25
C GLY A 705 -14.96 -5.69 -3.66
N ILE A 706 -13.97 -5.79 -4.55
CA ILE A 706 -12.59 -6.10 -4.21
C ILE A 706 -11.65 -5.07 -4.87
N THR A 707 -10.71 -4.57 -4.07
CA THR A 707 -9.86 -3.39 -4.36
C THR A 707 -8.39 -3.68 -4.02
N MET A 708 -7.97 -4.91 -4.26
CA MET A 708 -6.61 -5.40 -4.04
C MET A 708 -5.57 -4.73 -4.93
N GLU A 709 -4.40 -4.42 -4.37
CA GLU A 709 -3.30 -3.87 -5.16
C GLU A 709 -2.68 -4.89 -6.11
N GLY A 710 -2.63 -6.17 -5.74
CA GLY A 710 -2.25 -7.28 -6.61
C GLY A 710 -3.13 -8.52 -6.41
N ILE A 711 -3.07 -9.44 -7.38
CA ILE A 711 -3.86 -10.69 -7.39
C ILE A 711 -2.96 -11.94 -7.49
N ASN A 712 -3.57 -13.12 -7.59
CA ASN A 712 -2.93 -14.45 -7.60
C ASN A 712 -2.38 -14.91 -6.23
N GLN A 713 -3.07 -14.54 -5.15
CA GLN A 713 -2.86 -15.05 -3.80
C GLN A 713 -4.23 -15.22 -3.10
N ASN A 714 -4.24 -15.86 -1.92
CA ASN A 714 -5.37 -15.95 -0.96
C ASN A 714 -6.77 -16.09 -1.61
N GLU A 715 -6.91 -16.98 -2.60
CA GLU A 715 -8.12 -17.09 -3.44
C GLU A 715 -9.42 -17.31 -2.64
N ILE A 716 -9.28 -17.92 -1.47
CA ILE A 716 -10.36 -18.12 -0.50
C ILE A 716 -11.04 -16.80 -0.09
N MET A 717 -10.25 -15.73 0.12
CA MET A 717 -10.75 -14.43 0.56
C MET A 717 -11.58 -13.76 -0.53
N TYR A 718 -11.10 -13.79 -1.77
CA TYR A 718 -11.79 -13.18 -2.91
C TYR A 718 -13.08 -13.91 -3.28
N GLU A 719 -13.06 -15.25 -3.27
CA GLU A 719 -14.26 -16.04 -3.45
C GLU A 719 -15.30 -15.71 -2.37
N PHE A 720 -14.86 -15.67 -1.10
CA PHE A 720 -15.75 -15.45 0.01
C PHE A 720 -16.38 -14.06 -0.01
N ALA A 721 -15.58 -13.01 -0.30
CA ALA A 721 -16.02 -11.62 -0.37
C ALA A 721 -17.05 -11.38 -1.48
N LEU A 722 -16.79 -11.85 -2.70
CA LEU A 722 -17.70 -11.63 -3.83
C LEU A 722 -19.04 -12.36 -3.66
N GLU A 723 -19.03 -13.53 -3.03
CA GLU A 723 -20.24 -14.27 -2.75
C GLU A 723 -21.14 -13.58 -1.70
N GLN A 724 -20.66 -12.63 -0.90
CA GLN A 724 -21.50 -11.85 0.02
C GLN A 724 -22.60 -11.06 -0.72
N SER A 725 -22.44 -10.82 -2.02
CA SER A 725 -23.48 -10.24 -2.88
C SER A 725 -24.60 -11.20 -3.27
N TRP A 726 -24.46 -12.50 -3.00
CA TRP A 726 -25.35 -13.55 -3.52
C TRP A 726 -25.94 -14.46 -2.45
N ARG A 727 -25.48 -14.33 -1.20
CA ARG A 727 -25.88 -15.20 -0.10
C ARG A 727 -26.39 -14.43 1.11
N SER A 728 -27.10 -15.13 1.99
CA SER A 728 -27.36 -14.65 3.35
C SER A 728 -26.08 -14.75 4.19
N PRO A 729 -25.92 -13.89 5.22
CA PRO A 729 -24.83 -14.00 6.18
C PRO A 729 -24.79 -15.39 6.81
N LEU A 730 -23.58 -15.94 6.97
CA LEU A 730 -23.35 -17.25 7.57
C LEU A 730 -23.12 -17.09 9.07
N ASN A 731 -23.68 -18.00 9.87
CA ASN A 731 -23.24 -18.19 11.25
C ASN A 731 -21.96 -19.05 11.30
N ASP A 732 -21.35 -19.20 12.49
CA ASP A 732 -20.09 -19.94 12.66
C ASP A 732 -20.13 -21.36 12.10
N THR A 733 -21.22 -22.10 12.31
CA THR A 733 -21.36 -23.47 11.79
C THR A 733 -21.44 -23.46 10.26
N GLU A 734 -22.21 -22.56 9.68
CA GLU A 734 -22.33 -22.43 8.22
C GLU A 734 -21.03 -21.95 7.57
N LEU A 735 -20.24 -21.11 8.26
CA LEU A 735 -18.92 -20.70 7.80
C LEU A 735 -17.94 -21.88 7.79
N SER A 736 -17.96 -22.71 8.83
CA SER A 736 -17.22 -23.98 8.87
C SER A 736 -17.61 -24.88 7.69
N ASP A 737 -18.91 -25.06 7.44
CA ASP A 737 -19.40 -25.89 6.34
C ASP A 737 -18.99 -25.32 4.98
N TRP A 738 -18.97 -23.99 4.84
CA TRP A 738 -18.48 -23.33 3.63
C TRP A 738 -16.98 -23.57 3.39
N LEU A 739 -16.16 -23.54 4.45
CA LEU A 739 -14.72 -23.86 4.39
C LEU A 739 -14.50 -25.33 4.00
N VAL A 740 -15.22 -26.27 4.60
CA VAL A 740 -15.17 -27.69 4.23
C VAL A 740 -15.54 -27.84 2.75
N GLY A 741 -16.63 -27.20 2.32
CA GLY A 741 -17.03 -27.17 0.93
C GLY A 741 -15.95 -26.62 0.00
N PHE A 742 -15.19 -25.59 0.44
CA PHE A 742 -14.12 -24.95 -0.33
C PHE A 742 -13.02 -25.94 -0.66
N VAL A 743 -12.57 -26.69 0.33
CA VAL A 743 -11.54 -27.72 0.15
C VAL A 743 -12.06 -28.84 -0.75
N MET A 744 -13.29 -29.32 -0.50
CA MET A 744 -13.89 -30.44 -1.23
C MET A 744 -14.04 -30.17 -2.74
N ARG A 745 -14.39 -28.93 -3.12
CA ARG A 745 -14.50 -28.52 -4.53
C ARG A 745 -13.16 -28.11 -5.16
N ARG A 746 -12.16 -27.74 -4.34
CA ARG A 746 -10.83 -27.30 -4.80
C ARG A 746 -9.90 -28.47 -5.10
N TYR A 747 -9.91 -29.52 -4.28
CA TYR A 747 -8.99 -30.64 -4.45
C TYR A 747 -9.59 -31.79 -5.24
N GLU A 748 -9.03 -32.08 -6.41
CA GLU A 748 -9.33 -33.32 -7.14
C GLU A 748 -8.73 -34.52 -6.39
N SER A 749 -9.52 -35.58 -6.22
CA SER A 749 -9.13 -36.80 -5.53
C SER A 749 -9.97 -37.98 -6.01
N ASP A 750 -9.33 -39.13 -6.26
CA ASP A 750 -9.98 -40.41 -6.63
C ASP A 750 -10.74 -41.04 -5.44
N HIS A 751 -10.45 -40.55 -4.24
CA HIS A 751 -11.08 -40.88 -2.97
C HIS A 751 -11.69 -39.62 -2.33
N PRO A 752 -12.56 -39.72 -1.32
CA PRO A 752 -12.97 -38.55 -0.55
C PRO A 752 -11.74 -37.76 -0.10
N VAL A 753 -11.81 -36.43 -0.14
CA VAL A 753 -10.70 -35.59 0.33
C VAL A 753 -10.38 -35.98 1.78
N PRO A 754 -9.10 -36.28 2.11
CA PRO A 754 -8.73 -36.72 3.45
C PRO A 754 -9.16 -35.72 4.52
N SER A 755 -9.59 -36.23 5.68
CA SER A 755 -9.96 -35.40 6.82
C SER A 755 -8.81 -34.51 7.31
N SER A 756 -7.56 -34.93 7.10
CA SER A 756 -6.37 -34.12 7.39
C SER A 756 -6.34 -32.83 6.57
N ALA A 757 -6.65 -32.88 5.27
CA ALA A 757 -6.75 -31.67 4.45
C ALA A 757 -7.89 -30.74 4.88
N LEU A 758 -9.04 -31.30 5.24
CA LEU A 758 -10.18 -30.51 5.72
C LEU A 758 -9.85 -29.81 7.04
N TYR A 759 -9.26 -30.54 7.99
CA TYR A 759 -8.88 -30.01 9.29
C TYR A 759 -7.74 -28.99 9.20
N ALA A 760 -6.80 -29.16 8.27
CA ALA A 760 -5.76 -28.17 8.00
C ALA A 760 -6.36 -26.81 7.62
N TRP A 761 -7.31 -26.77 6.69
CA TRP A 761 -7.97 -25.54 6.28
C TRP A 761 -8.85 -24.92 7.36
N GLN A 762 -9.39 -25.75 8.26
CA GLN A 762 -10.07 -25.26 9.45
C GLN A 762 -9.10 -24.48 10.36
N LEU A 763 -7.91 -25.06 10.63
CA LEU A 763 -6.85 -24.38 11.40
C LEU A 763 -6.36 -23.10 10.72
N LEU A 764 -6.25 -23.08 9.39
CA LEU A 764 -5.91 -21.86 8.65
C LEU A 764 -7.02 -20.80 8.77
N GLY A 765 -8.29 -21.23 8.70
CA GLY A 765 -9.47 -20.40 8.95
C GLY A 765 -9.50 -19.79 10.35
N ASP A 766 -9.03 -20.53 11.36
CA ASP A 766 -8.92 -20.07 12.76
C ASP A 766 -7.70 -19.18 13.03
N SER A 767 -6.69 -19.22 12.16
CA SER A 767 -5.41 -18.55 12.35
C SER A 767 -5.17 -17.46 11.30
N VAL A 768 -4.42 -17.77 10.25
CA VAL A 768 -4.00 -16.81 9.20
C VAL A 768 -5.18 -16.12 8.50
N TYR A 769 -6.33 -16.80 8.38
CA TYR A 769 -7.54 -16.26 7.76
C TYR A 769 -8.65 -15.87 8.77
N GLY A 770 -8.37 -15.96 10.07
CA GLY A 770 -9.34 -15.68 11.12
C GLY A 770 -9.64 -14.18 11.24
N ASN A 771 -8.85 -13.48 12.05
CA ASN A 771 -8.94 -12.02 12.21
C ASN A 771 -7.59 -11.36 12.01
N ASN A 772 -7.00 -11.57 10.82
CA ASN A 772 -5.74 -10.94 10.41
C ASN A 772 -5.92 -10.08 9.15
N PRO A 773 -6.70 -8.98 9.21
CA PRO A 773 -7.10 -8.22 8.02
C PRO A 773 -5.99 -7.37 7.38
N ASN A 774 -4.89 -7.10 8.10
CA ASN A 774 -3.81 -6.23 7.61
C ASN A 774 -2.59 -7.00 7.08
N GLY A 775 -2.56 -8.32 7.27
CA GLY A 775 -1.38 -9.14 7.02
C GLY A 775 -0.23 -8.81 7.95
N ASP A 776 0.90 -9.46 7.70
CA ASP A 776 2.11 -9.40 8.52
C ASP A 776 3.32 -9.10 7.63
N SER A 777 4.36 -8.45 8.18
CA SER A 777 5.62 -8.21 7.49
C SER A 777 6.47 -9.48 7.35
N SER A 778 7.60 -9.40 6.63
CA SER A 778 8.51 -10.53 6.44
C SER A 778 9.96 -10.10 6.54
N VAL A 779 10.62 -10.45 7.65
CA VAL A 779 12.06 -10.18 7.81
C VAL A 779 12.85 -10.81 6.67
N MET A 780 12.51 -12.04 6.26
CA MET A 780 13.20 -12.74 5.15
C MET A 780 13.24 -11.93 3.86
N LEU A 781 12.15 -11.21 3.52
CA LEU A 781 12.03 -10.46 2.28
C LEU A 781 12.37 -8.97 2.44
N SER A 782 12.42 -8.47 3.68
CA SER A 782 12.87 -7.11 3.97
C SER A 782 14.38 -6.96 3.83
N ARG A 783 14.82 -5.70 3.72
CA ARG A 783 16.23 -5.35 3.82
C ARG A 783 16.79 -5.79 5.18
N PRO A 784 17.94 -6.50 5.25
CA PRO A 784 18.50 -6.97 6.51
C PRO A 784 18.93 -5.83 7.45
N GLU A 785 18.46 -5.87 8.69
CA GLU A 785 18.80 -4.92 9.75
C GLU A 785 19.04 -5.65 11.09
N LEU A 786 19.57 -4.93 12.10
CA LEU A 786 19.81 -5.51 13.44
C LEU A 786 18.52 -5.58 14.30
N ASP A 787 17.55 -4.76 13.96
CA ASP A 787 16.28 -4.51 14.63
C ASP A 787 15.09 -4.84 13.73
N GLY A 788 15.25 -5.85 12.86
CA GLY A 788 14.18 -6.34 12.00
C GLY A 788 13.09 -7.02 12.82
N GLU A 789 11.87 -6.51 12.71
CA GLU A 789 10.70 -7.06 13.41
C GLU A 789 9.72 -7.69 12.42
N GLN A 790 9.06 -8.75 12.87
CA GLN A 790 7.98 -9.39 12.13
C GLN A 790 6.72 -9.43 13.00
N ASP A 791 5.67 -8.78 12.51
CA ASP A 791 4.36 -8.84 13.15
C ASP A 791 3.80 -10.26 13.04
N ILE A 792 3.31 -10.81 14.16
CA ILE A 792 2.71 -12.14 14.24
C ILE A 792 1.39 -12.01 14.98
N ASN A 793 0.31 -11.88 14.22
CA ASN A 793 -1.02 -11.58 14.76
C ASN A 793 -1.92 -12.82 14.95
N PHE A 794 -1.37 -14.03 14.76
CA PHE A 794 -2.10 -15.29 14.88
C PHE A 794 -1.26 -16.39 15.55
N ASP A 795 -1.90 -17.51 15.88
CA ASP A 795 -1.23 -18.66 16.48
C ASP A 795 -0.38 -19.43 15.44
N LEU A 796 0.95 -19.32 15.55
CA LEU A 796 1.89 -20.03 14.69
C LEU A 796 1.77 -21.56 14.81
N LYS A 797 1.37 -22.08 15.97
CA LYS A 797 1.20 -23.54 16.14
C LYS A 797 0.11 -24.07 15.23
N SER A 798 -0.99 -23.34 15.10
CA SER A 798 -2.08 -23.68 14.17
C SER A 798 -1.60 -23.73 12.71
N LEU A 799 -0.75 -22.80 12.28
CA LEU A 799 -0.14 -22.82 10.95
C LEU A 799 0.78 -24.05 10.75
N PHE A 800 1.63 -24.38 11.73
CA PHE A 800 2.51 -25.54 11.64
C PHE A 800 1.74 -26.87 11.66
N SER A 801 0.70 -26.98 12.49
CA SER A 801 -0.19 -28.14 12.49
C SER A 801 -0.97 -28.26 11.18
N ALA A 802 -1.42 -27.15 10.58
CA ALA A 802 -2.03 -27.18 9.25
C ALA A 802 -1.05 -27.68 8.19
N TRP A 803 0.23 -27.28 8.26
CA TRP A 803 1.27 -27.78 7.37
C TRP A 803 1.50 -29.29 7.52
N GLU A 804 1.62 -29.79 8.75
CA GLU A 804 1.74 -31.24 9.03
C GLU A 804 0.57 -32.04 8.44
N LEU A 805 -0.66 -31.56 8.65
CA LEU A 805 -1.86 -32.21 8.13
C LEU A 805 -1.93 -32.19 6.60
N LEU A 806 -1.44 -31.14 5.94
CA LEU A 806 -1.35 -31.13 4.48
C LEU A 806 -0.23 -32.03 3.96
N ILE A 807 0.87 -32.18 4.69
CA ILE A 807 1.91 -33.16 4.35
C ILE A 807 1.38 -34.60 4.45
N ASP A 808 0.53 -34.88 5.44
CA ASP A 808 -0.19 -36.14 5.55
C ASP A 808 -1.19 -36.33 4.39
N ALA A 809 -2.03 -35.32 4.12
CA ALA A 809 -2.95 -35.37 2.98
C ALA A 809 -2.25 -35.56 1.63
N SER A 810 -0.99 -35.13 1.51
CA SER A 810 -0.23 -35.24 0.27
C SER A 810 0.06 -36.70 -0.13
N TYR A 811 -0.16 -37.69 0.75
CA TYR A 811 -0.05 -39.12 0.42
C TYR A 811 -1.20 -39.62 -0.44
N GLU A 812 -2.31 -38.90 -0.46
CA GLU A 812 -3.52 -39.27 -1.19
C GLU A 812 -3.88 -38.21 -2.24
N VAL A 813 -3.74 -36.92 -1.92
CA VAL A 813 -4.13 -35.81 -2.79
C VAL A 813 -2.94 -35.29 -3.60
N HIS A 814 -3.11 -35.25 -4.92
CA HIS A 814 -2.06 -34.87 -5.87
C HIS A 814 -2.54 -33.86 -6.92
N SER A 815 -3.68 -33.21 -6.73
CA SER A 815 -4.21 -32.25 -7.70
C SER A 815 -3.31 -31.02 -7.89
N ASP A 816 -3.42 -30.33 -9.03
CA ASP A 816 -2.63 -29.12 -9.34
C ASP A 816 -2.91 -27.97 -8.34
N LEU A 817 -4.16 -27.86 -7.87
CA LEU A 817 -4.57 -26.90 -6.85
C LEU A 817 -4.04 -27.27 -5.45
N PHE A 818 -4.02 -28.56 -5.11
CA PHE A 818 -3.40 -29.00 -3.86
C PHE A 818 -1.89 -28.72 -3.85
N ARG A 819 -1.19 -28.95 -4.99
CA ARG A 819 0.24 -28.59 -5.12
C ARG A 819 0.49 -27.10 -4.91
N TYR A 820 -0.38 -26.23 -5.42
CA TYR A 820 -0.29 -24.78 -5.19
C TYR A 820 -0.35 -24.45 -3.70
N ASP A 821 -1.40 -24.91 -3.02
CA ASP A 821 -1.62 -24.59 -1.61
C ASP A 821 -0.50 -25.19 -0.72
N LEU A 822 0.01 -26.38 -1.07
CA LEU A 822 1.13 -27.00 -0.37
C LEU A 822 2.42 -26.18 -0.51
N VAL A 823 2.71 -25.62 -1.69
CA VAL A 823 3.84 -24.71 -1.89
C VAL A 823 3.63 -23.43 -1.08
N ASP A 824 2.45 -22.83 -1.18
CA ASP A 824 2.08 -21.56 -0.55
C ASP A 824 2.21 -21.62 0.99
N ILE A 825 1.76 -22.73 1.59
CA ILE A 825 1.85 -22.97 3.03
C ILE A 825 3.28 -23.35 3.45
N THR A 826 3.99 -24.16 2.66
CA THR A 826 5.38 -24.52 2.97
C THR A 826 6.28 -23.28 3.00
N LYS A 827 6.17 -22.38 2.01
CA LYS A 827 6.96 -21.12 2.02
C LYS A 827 6.64 -20.25 3.24
N GLU A 828 5.38 -20.25 3.69
CA GLU A 828 4.95 -19.47 4.83
C GLU A 828 5.54 -20.00 6.13
N VAL A 829 5.60 -21.32 6.29
CA VAL A 829 6.28 -21.95 7.44
C VAL A 829 7.78 -21.63 7.45
N LEU A 830 8.45 -21.71 6.28
CA LEU A 830 9.86 -21.35 6.17
C LEU A 830 10.12 -19.88 6.50
N ARG A 831 9.19 -18.98 6.17
CA ARG A 831 9.25 -17.56 6.55
C ARG A 831 9.35 -17.38 8.06
N TYR A 832 8.45 -18.01 8.83
CA TYR A 832 8.49 -17.90 10.29
C TYR A 832 9.66 -18.64 10.90
N LYS A 833 10.11 -19.76 10.30
CA LYS A 833 11.34 -20.43 10.76
C LYS A 833 12.58 -19.55 10.53
N PHE A 834 12.64 -18.82 9.42
CA PHE A 834 13.70 -17.85 9.17
C PHE A 834 13.73 -16.77 10.24
N TYR A 835 12.56 -16.22 10.61
CA TYR A 835 12.49 -15.21 11.66
C TYR A 835 12.95 -15.72 13.03
N ASP A 836 12.52 -16.93 13.43
CA ASP A 836 12.99 -17.60 14.65
C ASP A 836 14.53 -17.68 14.69
N ILE A 837 15.16 -18.17 13.62
CA ILE A 837 16.63 -18.27 13.53
C ILE A 837 17.29 -16.89 13.45
N TYR A 838 16.66 -15.90 12.80
CA TYR A 838 17.15 -14.53 12.76
C TYR A 838 17.23 -13.92 14.17
N THR A 839 16.22 -14.11 15.02
CA THR A 839 16.29 -13.60 16.40
C THR A 839 17.43 -14.22 17.19
N GLN A 840 17.74 -15.50 16.96
CA GLN A 840 18.89 -16.19 17.56
C GLN A 840 20.22 -15.66 17.02
N LEU A 841 20.31 -15.36 15.72
CA LEU A 841 21.47 -14.71 15.11
C LEU A 841 21.75 -13.35 15.78
N ILE A 842 20.72 -12.52 15.95
CA ILE A 842 20.84 -11.21 16.59
C ILE A 842 21.23 -11.34 18.06
N SER A 843 20.66 -12.31 18.79
CA SER A 843 21.08 -12.60 20.17
C SER A 843 22.55 -12.98 20.24
N ALA A 844 23.00 -13.91 19.40
CA ALA A 844 24.40 -14.33 19.35
C ALA A 844 25.34 -13.16 19.00
N PHE A 845 24.94 -12.28 18.08
CA PHE A 845 25.71 -11.09 17.74
C PHE A 845 25.83 -10.13 18.94
N ASN A 846 24.73 -9.89 19.65
CA ASN A 846 24.71 -9.05 20.85
C ASN A 846 25.56 -9.64 21.99
N ASP A 847 25.55 -10.96 22.14
CA ASP A 847 26.36 -11.71 23.10
C ASP A 847 27.84 -11.83 22.67
N LYS A 848 28.20 -11.29 21.50
CA LYS A 848 29.53 -11.38 20.89
C LYS A 848 29.99 -12.82 20.65
N ASP A 849 29.05 -13.73 20.43
CA ASP A 849 29.30 -15.13 20.13
C ASP A 849 29.54 -15.34 18.63
N LEU A 850 30.81 -15.32 18.24
CA LEU A 850 31.24 -15.56 16.85
C LEU A 850 30.79 -16.91 16.32
N TYR A 851 30.78 -17.96 17.16
CA TYR A 851 30.38 -19.29 16.74
C TYR A 851 28.87 -19.36 16.54
N GLY A 852 28.10 -18.79 17.48
CA GLY A 852 26.65 -18.63 17.37
C GLY A 852 26.26 -17.88 16.10
N VAL A 853 26.88 -16.73 15.81
CA VAL A 853 26.58 -15.95 14.59
C VAL A 853 26.87 -16.76 13.32
N SER A 854 28.03 -17.40 13.23
CA SER A 854 28.37 -18.24 12.08
C SER A 854 27.40 -19.41 11.90
N THR A 855 27.02 -20.06 13.00
CA THR A 855 26.08 -21.20 12.98
C THR A 855 24.69 -20.77 12.52
N GLN A 856 24.13 -19.70 13.09
CA GLN A 856 22.79 -19.24 12.74
C GLN A 856 22.74 -18.66 11.33
N ALA A 857 23.78 -17.95 10.89
CA ALA A 857 23.89 -17.47 9.51
C ALA A 857 23.85 -18.63 8.51
N ALA A 858 24.56 -19.73 8.76
CA ALA A 858 24.53 -20.91 7.91
C ALA A 858 23.13 -21.54 7.81
N ILE A 859 22.38 -21.60 8.93
CA ILE A 859 21.00 -22.11 8.93
C ILE A 859 20.07 -21.19 8.12
N LEU A 860 20.23 -19.87 8.21
CA LEU A 860 19.45 -18.91 7.40
C LEU A 860 19.73 -19.07 5.91
N VAL A 861 21.00 -19.29 5.52
CA VAL A 861 21.36 -19.58 4.13
C VAL A 861 20.67 -20.85 3.63
N ASP A 862 20.64 -21.90 4.45
CA ASP A 862 19.94 -23.15 4.13
C ASP A 862 18.43 -22.93 3.94
N ILE A 863 17.79 -22.14 4.82
CA ILE A 863 16.35 -21.82 4.70
C ILE A 863 16.07 -21.02 3.42
N LEU A 864 16.93 -20.07 3.03
CA LEU A 864 16.80 -19.34 1.77
C LEU A 864 16.93 -20.27 0.55
N ALA A 865 17.88 -21.19 0.56
CA ALA A 865 18.06 -22.17 -0.50
C ALA A 865 16.85 -23.13 -0.60
N ASP A 866 16.31 -23.57 0.53
CA ASP A 866 15.12 -24.43 0.59
C ASP A 866 13.85 -23.70 0.16
N THR A 867 13.75 -22.40 0.47
CA THR A 867 12.67 -21.53 0.01
C THR A 867 12.73 -21.36 -1.52
N GLU A 868 13.91 -21.09 -2.09
CA GLU A 868 14.10 -21.09 -3.55
C GLU A 868 13.70 -22.43 -4.17
N LEU A 869 14.07 -23.55 -3.55
CA LEU A 869 13.78 -24.90 -4.03
C LEU A 869 12.27 -25.19 -4.11
N ILE A 870 11.50 -24.90 -3.04
CA ILE A 870 10.06 -25.15 -3.05
C ILE A 870 9.33 -24.24 -4.04
N LEU A 871 9.73 -22.97 -4.15
CA LEU A 871 9.13 -22.05 -5.11
C LEU A 871 9.42 -22.43 -6.56
N ALA A 872 10.63 -22.92 -6.86
CA ALA A 872 11.01 -23.37 -8.20
C ALA A 872 10.18 -24.57 -8.69
N SER A 873 9.55 -25.31 -7.78
CA SER A 873 8.76 -26.51 -8.10
C SER A 873 7.40 -26.21 -8.73
N ASP A 874 6.94 -24.96 -8.70
CA ASP A 874 5.60 -24.57 -9.17
C ASP A 874 5.63 -23.34 -10.08
N ARG A 875 4.97 -23.45 -11.24
CA ARG A 875 4.98 -22.42 -12.28
C ARG A 875 4.44 -21.08 -11.80
N ARG A 876 3.60 -21.07 -10.77
CA ARG A 876 2.94 -19.86 -10.24
C ARG A 876 3.87 -19.01 -9.37
N PHE A 877 5.04 -19.52 -9.01
CA PHE A 877 6.00 -18.86 -8.14
C PHE A 877 7.34 -18.58 -8.84
N LEU A 878 7.35 -18.36 -10.16
CA LEU A 878 8.57 -18.13 -10.95
C LEU A 878 8.68 -16.67 -11.41
N LEU A 879 9.77 -16.00 -11.07
CA LEU A 879 10.08 -14.64 -11.58
C LEU A 879 10.17 -14.62 -13.11
N GLY A 880 10.60 -15.73 -13.73
CA GLY A 880 10.72 -15.82 -15.18
C GLY A 880 9.40 -15.60 -15.93
N ASN A 881 8.26 -15.95 -15.34
CA ASN A 881 6.96 -15.72 -15.97
C ASN A 881 6.63 -14.22 -16.05
N TRP A 882 6.83 -13.50 -14.94
CA TRP A 882 6.65 -12.05 -14.89
C TRP A 882 7.53 -11.30 -15.90
N ILE A 883 8.82 -11.67 -15.94
CA ILE A 883 9.77 -11.09 -16.89
C ILE A 883 9.38 -11.43 -18.33
N ASN A 884 9.02 -12.68 -18.61
CA ASN A 884 8.64 -13.11 -19.96
C ASN A 884 7.38 -12.37 -20.47
N ASP A 885 6.41 -12.15 -19.59
CA ASP A 885 5.23 -11.34 -19.91
C ASP A 885 5.61 -9.89 -20.26
N ALA A 886 6.58 -9.29 -19.57
CA ALA A 886 7.09 -7.97 -19.91
C ALA A 886 7.84 -7.95 -21.26
N LEU A 887 8.66 -8.97 -21.51
CA LEU A 887 9.48 -9.07 -22.72
C LEU A 887 8.68 -9.34 -24.00
N GLN A 888 7.41 -9.78 -23.91
CA GLN A 888 6.57 -9.94 -25.10
C GLN A 888 6.31 -8.62 -25.85
N PHE A 889 6.51 -7.47 -25.19
CA PHE A 889 6.39 -6.15 -25.78
C PHE A 889 7.70 -5.65 -26.43
N ALA A 890 8.80 -6.40 -26.27
CA ALA A 890 10.11 -6.03 -26.81
C ALA A 890 10.29 -6.44 -28.27
N GLN A 891 10.96 -5.61 -29.07
CA GLN A 891 11.30 -5.92 -30.47
C GLN A 891 12.80 -5.87 -30.77
N ASN A 892 13.59 -5.30 -29.87
CA ASN A 892 15.03 -5.15 -30.00
C ASN A 892 15.70 -5.23 -28.61
N GLU A 893 17.02 -5.21 -28.57
CA GLU A 893 17.78 -5.32 -27.32
C GLU A 893 17.51 -4.17 -26.34
N GLU A 894 17.28 -2.96 -26.83
CA GLU A 894 16.95 -1.79 -25.99
C GLU A 894 15.60 -1.98 -25.28
N ASP A 895 14.57 -2.44 -26.01
CA ASP A 895 13.28 -2.77 -25.42
C ASP A 895 13.43 -3.89 -24.36
N ILE A 896 14.25 -4.91 -24.63
CA ILE A 896 14.51 -6.01 -23.68
C ILE A 896 15.07 -5.45 -22.37
N HIS A 897 16.05 -4.54 -22.44
CA HIS A 897 16.61 -3.90 -21.25
C HIS A 897 15.55 -3.04 -20.53
N PHE A 898 14.77 -2.26 -21.27
CA PHE A 898 13.73 -1.37 -20.72
C PHE A 898 12.63 -2.12 -19.96
N TYR A 899 12.08 -3.19 -20.54
CA TYR A 899 11.01 -3.96 -19.89
C TYR A 899 11.54 -4.83 -18.76
N ASN A 900 12.74 -5.40 -18.87
CA ASN A 900 13.41 -6.08 -17.75
C ASN A 900 13.61 -5.14 -16.56
N PHE A 901 14.12 -3.94 -16.82
CA PHE A 901 14.33 -2.92 -15.80
C PHE A 901 13.02 -2.59 -15.07
N ASN A 902 11.95 -2.28 -15.81
CA ASN A 902 10.64 -1.98 -15.23
C ASN A 902 10.08 -3.16 -14.41
N ALA A 903 10.15 -4.37 -14.96
CA ALA A 903 9.61 -5.58 -14.32
C ALA A 903 10.34 -5.91 -13.00
N LYS A 904 11.67 -5.78 -12.96
CA LYS A 904 12.48 -6.08 -11.77
C LYS A 904 12.45 -4.95 -10.75
N LEU A 905 12.50 -3.69 -11.20
CA LEU A 905 12.52 -2.53 -10.31
C LEU A 905 11.26 -2.49 -9.44
N GLN A 906 10.09 -2.72 -10.03
CA GLN A 906 8.80 -2.67 -9.33
C GLN A 906 8.72 -3.66 -8.17
N VAL A 907 9.18 -4.91 -8.37
CA VAL A 907 9.06 -5.98 -7.37
C VAL A 907 10.25 -6.07 -6.40
N SER A 908 11.14 -5.07 -6.44
CA SER A 908 12.32 -4.96 -5.58
C SER A 908 12.35 -3.63 -4.83
N ILE A 909 13.26 -2.72 -5.20
CA ILE A 909 13.48 -1.46 -4.50
C ILE A 909 12.52 -0.34 -4.91
N TRP A 910 11.69 -0.58 -5.93
CA TRP A 910 10.64 0.29 -6.46
C TRP A 910 11.12 1.60 -7.13
N GLY A 911 12.09 2.31 -6.55
CA GLY A 911 12.73 3.47 -7.15
C GLY A 911 14.25 3.34 -7.31
N ASN A 912 14.95 4.41 -7.66
CA ASN A 912 16.35 4.35 -8.13
C ASN A 912 17.42 4.61 -7.05
N ASN A 913 17.04 4.74 -5.77
CA ASN A 913 17.96 5.06 -4.68
C ASN A 913 17.52 4.46 -3.33
N TYR A 914 18.49 4.07 -2.49
CA TYR A 914 18.35 3.45 -1.17
C TYR A 914 17.77 4.31 -0.05
N THR A 915 17.33 5.51 -0.37
CA THR A 915 16.72 6.44 0.59
C THR A 915 15.21 6.56 0.44
N LEU A 916 14.59 5.84 -0.51
CA LEU A 916 13.14 5.82 -0.66
C LEU A 916 12.50 4.99 0.45
N GLU A 917 11.23 5.25 0.76
CA GLU A 917 10.50 4.49 1.80
C GLU A 917 9.79 3.25 1.22
N LEU A 918 9.67 3.14 -0.11
CA LEU A 918 9.00 2.05 -0.83
C LEU A 918 9.85 0.78 -1.07
N TYR A 919 10.92 0.60 -0.29
CA TYR A 919 11.76 -0.58 -0.39
C TYR A 919 10.97 -1.86 -0.14
N ASP A 920 11.08 -2.82 -1.07
CA ASP A 920 10.41 -4.11 -0.97
C ASP A 920 8.89 -4.02 -0.82
N TYR A 921 8.27 -2.87 -1.13
CA TYR A 921 6.82 -2.66 -0.96
C TYR A 921 6.01 -3.73 -1.72
N ALA A 922 6.46 -4.05 -2.93
CA ALA A 922 5.87 -5.07 -3.80
C ALA A 922 6.72 -6.34 -3.86
N ASN A 923 7.27 -6.77 -2.73
CA ASN A 923 8.02 -8.01 -2.61
C ASN A 923 7.21 -9.24 -3.09
N LYS A 924 7.93 -10.30 -3.44
CA LYS A 924 7.37 -11.54 -3.99
C LYS A 924 8.16 -12.75 -3.50
N PHE A 925 7.47 -13.76 -3.00
CA PHE A 925 8.01 -15.11 -2.88
C PHE A 925 8.06 -15.77 -4.26
N TRP A 926 9.06 -15.43 -5.07
CA TRP A 926 9.32 -16.06 -6.36
C TRP A 926 10.72 -16.69 -6.42
N SER A 927 10.80 -17.88 -7.01
CA SER A 927 12.07 -18.46 -7.43
C SER A 927 12.75 -17.52 -8.43
N GLY A 928 14.06 -17.35 -8.27
CA GLY A 928 14.84 -16.33 -8.92
C GLY A 928 14.99 -15.08 -8.06
N MET A 929 13.90 -14.56 -7.49
CA MET A 929 14.00 -13.44 -6.54
C MET A 929 14.72 -13.87 -5.26
N ILE A 930 14.36 -15.03 -4.67
CA ILE A 930 15.02 -15.55 -3.46
C ILE A 930 16.51 -15.72 -3.70
N ARG A 931 16.89 -16.41 -4.77
CA ARG A 931 18.29 -16.66 -5.11
C ARG A 931 19.09 -15.41 -5.48
N ASP A 932 18.56 -14.53 -6.33
CA ASP A 932 19.35 -13.49 -7.00
C ASP A 932 19.10 -12.07 -6.44
N TYR A 933 18.13 -11.88 -5.53
CA TYR A 933 17.87 -10.59 -4.87
C TYR A 933 17.86 -10.68 -3.33
N TYR A 934 17.06 -11.57 -2.73
CA TYR A 934 16.96 -11.66 -1.26
C TYR A 934 18.20 -12.29 -0.62
N ALA A 935 18.66 -13.43 -1.10
CA ALA A 935 19.80 -14.13 -0.51
C ALA A 935 21.12 -13.34 -0.56
N PRO A 936 21.48 -12.64 -1.68
CA PRO A 936 22.68 -11.80 -1.71
C PRO A 936 22.66 -10.69 -0.66
N ARG A 937 21.50 -10.10 -0.35
CA ARG A 937 21.37 -9.09 0.72
C ARG A 937 21.72 -9.69 2.08
N TRP A 938 21.20 -10.87 2.38
CA TRP A 938 21.51 -11.59 3.61
C TRP A 938 23.00 -11.97 3.71
N TYR A 939 23.63 -12.37 2.61
CA TYR A 939 25.07 -12.66 2.59
C TYR A 939 25.93 -11.43 2.95
N VAL A 940 25.59 -10.26 2.40
CA VAL A 940 26.25 -8.99 2.75
C VAL A 940 26.08 -8.69 4.24
N PHE A 941 24.88 -8.89 4.77
CA PHE A 941 24.60 -8.67 6.19
C PHE A 941 25.42 -9.60 7.08
N PHE A 942 25.44 -10.91 6.81
CA PHE A 942 26.21 -11.88 7.59
C PHE A 942 27.72 -11.58 7.56
N ASP A 943 28.26 -11.22 6.39
CA ASP A 943 29.66 -10.80 6.24
C ASP A 943 29.98 -9.56 7.11
N ILE A 944 29.07 -8.58 7.16
CA ILE A 944 29.23 -7.40 8.00
C ILE A 944 29.20 -7.76 9.48
N LEU A 945 28.26 -8.60 9.92
CA LEU A 945 28.18 -9.03 11.32
C LEU A 945 29.48 -9.73 11.75
N LEU A 946 29.96 -10.68 10.96
CA LEU A 946 31.18 -11.42 11.26
C LEU A 946 32.41 -10.51 11.31
N LYS A 947 32.57 -9.58 10.35
CA LYS A 947 33.66 -8.59 10.36
C LYS A 947 33.61 -7.70 11.59
N CYS A 948 32.43 -7.17 11.92
CA CYS A 948 32.23 -6.32 13.09
C CYS A 948 32.60 -7.04 14.39
N LEU A 949 32.25 -8.33 14.53
CA LEU A 949 32.64 -9.14 15.69
C LEU A 949 34.14 -9.37 15.78
N VAL A 950 34.79 -9.70 14.67
CA VAL A 950 36.24 -9.97 14.63
C VAL A 950 37.05 -8.69 14.91
N GLU A 951 36.62 -7.56 14.36
CA GLU A 951 37.32 -6.27 14.50
C GLU A 951 36.96 -5.51 15.78
N GLY A 952 35.85 -5.88 16.44
CA GLY A 952 35.40 -5.24 17.68
C GLY A 952 34.75 -3.88 17.45
N HIS A 953 34.04 -3.70 16.33
CA HIS A 953 33.37 -2.45 15.96
C HIS A 953 31.85 -2.66 15.80
N PRO A 954 31.01 -1.64 16.09
CA PRO A 954 29.57 -1.74 15.85
C PRO A 954 29.26 -1.71 14.34
N VAL A 955 28.11 -2.30 13.97
CA VAL A 955 27.61 -2.21 12.59
C VAL A 955 27.34 -0.75 12.23
N ASN A 956 27.97 -0.27 11.17
CA ASN A 956 27.66 1.04 10.61
C ASN A 956 26.53 0.90 9.58
N ARG A 957 25.33 1.39 9.93
CA ARG A 957 24.12 1.29 9.08
C ARG A 957 24.30 1.92 7.70
N LYS A 958 25.06 3.02 7.59
CA LYS A 958 25.35 3.63 6.29
C LYS A 958 26.18 2.70 5.40
N VAL A 959 27.23 2.10 5.96
CA VAL A 959 28.08 1.15 5.23
C VAL A 959 27.29 -0.10 4.84
N LEU A 960 26.44 -0.61 5.74
CA LEU A 960 25.53 -1.72 5.44
C LEU A 960 24.62 -1.37 4.26
N ASN A 961 23.92 -0.24 4.31
CA ASN A 961 22.99 0.18 3.26
C ASN A 961 23.70 0.45 1.91
N GLU A 962 24.89 1.02 1.92
CA GLU A 962 25.69 1.22 0.70
C GLU A 962 26.11 -0.12 0.09
N ARG A 963 26.55 -1.08 0.91
CA ARG A 963 26.94 -2.41 0.43
C ARG A 963 25.75 -3.21 -0.07
N LEU A 964 24.62 -3.22 0.65
CA LEU A 964 23.39 -3.87 0.21
C LEU A 964 22.95 -3.35 -1.17
N PHE A 965 22.98 -2.02 -1.34
CA PHE A 965 22.63 -1.40 -2.62
C PHE A 965 23.59 -1.79 -3.74
N LEU A 966 24.90 -1.64 -3.53
CA LEU A 966 25.91 -1.83 -4.58
C LEU A 966 26.20 -3.30 -4.91
N GLU A 967 26.13 -4.19 -3.92
CA GLU A 967 26.53 -5.60 -4.07
C GLU A 967 25.34 -6.54 -4.36
N ALA A 968 24.11 -6.16 -3.99
CA ALA A 968 22.94 -7.02 -4.15
C ALA A 968 21.79 -6.37 -4.94
N GLU A 969 21.36 -5.16 -4.59
CA GLU A 969 20.14 -4.56 -5.15
C GLU A 969 20.37 -4.00 -6.57
N LEU A 970 21.35 -3.11 -6.75
CA LEU A 970 21.68 -2.49 -8.04
C LEU A 970 22.04 -3.52 -9.12
N PRO A 971 22.85 -4.56 -8.85
CA PRO A 971 23.10 -5.60 -9.83
C PRO A 971 21.83 -6.29 -10.32
N PHE A 972 20.86 -6.54 -9.44
CA PHE A 972 19.65 -7.30 -9.76
C PHE A 972 18.75 -6.60 -10.79
N PHE A 973 18.44 -5.32 -10.62
CA PHE A 973 17.50 -4.63 -11.53
C PHE A 973 18.17 -3.88 -12.68
N MET A 974 19.45 -3.48 -12.55
CA MET A 974 20.13 -2.65 -13.56
C MET A 974 21.13 -3.43 -14.42
N LEU A 975 21.87 -4.38 -13.83
CA LEU A 975 22.99 -5.04 -14.52
C LEU A 975 22.70 -6.47 -14.96
N ASP A 976 21.71 -7.11 -14.33
CA ASP A 976 21.40 -8.51 -14.56
C ASP A 976 20.64 -8.75 -15.87
N THR A 977 21.32 -9.38 -16.82
CA THR A 977 20.76 -9.84 -18.10
C THR A 977 20.40 -11.33 -18.10
N LYS A 978 20.35 -11.98 -16.93
CA LYS A 978 20.03 -13.40 -16.80
C LYS A 978 18.61 -13.69 -17.27
N VAL A 979 18.48 -14.81 -17.97
CA VAL A 979 17.18 -15.39 -18.31
C VAL A 979 16.72 -16.25 -17.14
N TYR A 980 15.55 -15.92 -16.59
CA TYR A 980 14.96 -16.67 -15.49
C TYR A 980 14.05 -17.79 -16.04
N PRO A 981 14.07 -19.00 -15.45
CA PRO A 981 13.25 -20.10 -15.92
C PRO A 981 11.75 -19.80 -15.86
N THR A 982 11.01 -20.22 -16.90
CA THR A 982 9.53 -20.25 -16.95
C THR A 982 8.97 -21.65 -16.75
N THR A 983 9.84 -22.64 -16.56
CA THR A 983 9.52 -24.04 -16.32
C THR A 983 9.92 -24.45 -14.91
N THR A 984 9.14 -25.34 -14.31
CA THR A 984 9.37 -25.82 -12.94
C THR A 984 10.59 -26.73 -12.83
N GLN A 985 11.13 -26.83 -11.60
CA GLN A 985 12.22 -27.73 -11.25
C GLN A 985 11.85 -28.55 -10.01
N GLY A 986 11.91 -29.87 -10.15
CA GLY A 986 11.52 -30.80 -9.08
C GLY A 986 10.01 -31.01 -8.97
N ASP A 987 9.60 -31.79 -7.96
CA ASP A 987 8.21 -32.10 -7.65
C ASP A 987 7.84 -31.49 -6.29
N SER A 988 6.79 -30.65 -6.27
CA SER A 988 6.40 -29.87 -5.10
C SER A 988 6.08 -30.72 -3.87
N ILE A 989 5.42 -31.87 -4.06
CA ILE A 989 5.05 -32.77 -2.96
C ILE A 989 6.29 -33.42 -2.35
N THR A 990 7.17 -33.93 -3.21
CA THR A 990 8.43 -34.58 -2.79
C THR A 990 9.31 -33.59 -2.03
N ILE A 991 9.43 -32.37 -2.54
CA ILE A 991 10.22 -31.30 -1.90
C ILE A 991 9.58 -30.91 -0.56
N ALA A 992 8.27 -30.61 -0.53
CA ALA A 992 7.59 -30.22 0.71
C ALA A 992 7.72 -31.27 1.82
N ARG A 993 7.61 -32.56 1.49
CA ARG A 993 7.88 -33.67 2.45
C ARG A 993 9.32 -33.70 2.94
N GLY A 994 10.28 -33.49 2.05
CA GLY A 994 11.70 -33.41 2.40
C GLY A 994 11.96 -32.27 3.39
N LEU A 995 11.36 -31.11 3.14
CA LEU A 995 11.45 -29.95 4.01
C LEU A 995 10.74 -30.16 5.35
N PHE A 996 9.57 -30.80 5.34
CA PHE A 996 8.89 -31.21 6.57
C PHE A 996 9.80 -32.09 7.43
N ASN A 997 10.39 -33.14 6.85
CA ASN A 997 11.34 -34.00 7.56
C ASN A 997 12.55 -33.24 8.11
N LYS A 998 13.03 -32.22 7.40
CA LYS A 998 14.16 -31.38 7.83
C LYS A 998 13.81 -30.48 9.02
N TYR A 999 12.60 -29.89 9.04
CA TYR A 999 12.28 -28.80 9.95
C TYR A 999 11.29 -29.15 11.08
N HIS A 1000 10.38 -30.10 10.91
CA HIS A 1000 9.24 -30.32 11.82
C HIS A 1000 9.61 -30.50 13.29
N LEU A 1001 10.67 -31.26 13.62
CA LEU A 1001 11.12 -31.44 15.01
C LEU A 1001 11.55 -30.13 15.66
N SER A 1002 12.20 -29.25 14.88
CA SER A 1002 12.69 -27.94 15.35
C SER A 1002 11.60 -26.87 15.40
N LEU A 1003 10.40 -27.16 14.88
CA LEU A 1003 9.26 -26.23 14.97
C LEU A 1003 8.59 -26.28 16.35
N ASN A 1004 8.68 -27.42 17.06
CA ASN A 1004 8.25 -27.55 18.45
C ASN A 1004 9.11 -26.73 19.42
N GLU A 1005 10.28 -26.28 18.98
CA GLU A 1005 11.24 -25.50 19.74
C GLU A 1005 11.28 -24.02 19.34
N ILE A 1006 10.31 -23.51 18.57
CA ILE A 1006 10.29 -22.10 18.19
C ILE A 1006 10.21 -21.20 19.43
N HIS A 1007 11.10 -20.20 19.48
CA HIS A 1007 11.28 -19.30 20.64
C HIS A 1007 10.63 -17.92 20.44
N LEU A 1008 9.61 -17.85 19.59
CA LEU A 1008 8.87 -16.63 19.33
C LEU A 1008 7.75 -16.44 20.37
N PRO A 1009 7.50 -15.21 20.86
CA PRO A 1009 6.45 -14.95 21.83
C PRO A 1009 5.07 -15.28 21.25
N GLU A 1010 4.30 -16.13 21.93
CA GLU A 1010 2.87 -16.35 21.63
C GLU A 1010 2.10 -15.07 21.98
N THR A 1011 1.39 -14.49 21.02
CA THR A 1011 0.49 -13.37 21.29
C THR A 1011 -0.81 -13.86 21.94
N SER A 1012 -1.31 -13.10 22.91
CA SER A 1012 -2.59 -13.40 23.56
C SER A 1012 -3.74 -13.20 22.55
N SER A 1013 -4.24 -14.27 21.95
CA SER A 1013 -5.38 -14.24 21.04
C SER A 1013 -6.59 -13.57 21.72
N LYS A 1014 -7.02 -12.39 21.25
CA LYS A 1014 -8.34 -11.84 21.58
C LYS A 1014 -9.35 -12.47 20.62
N LYS A 1015 -10.26 -13.28 21.19
CA LYS A 1015 -11.29 -14.12 20.57
C LYS A 1015 -10.73 -15.35 19.81
N LYS A 1016 -10.64 -16.48 20.52
CA LYS A 1016 -10.66 -17.80 19.89
C LYS A 1016 -12.09 -18.08 19.41
N PHE A 1017 -12.29 -18.30 18.12
CA PHE A 1017 -13.45 -19.08 17.69
C PHE A 1017 -13.14 -20.53 18.06
N ALA A 1018 -13.96 -21.11 18.93
CA ALA A 1018 -13.91 -22.53 19.20
C ALA A 1018 -14.95 -23.18 18.28
N PHE A 1019 -14.53 -23.61 17.09
CA PHE A 1019 -15.37 -24.51 16.30
C PHE A 1019 -15.66 -25.75 17.15
N LYS A 1020 -16.93 -25.98 17.50
CA LYS A 1020 -17.31 -27.23 18.16
C LYS A 1020 -17.02 -28.37 17.20
N HIS A 1021 -16.04 -29.19 17.56
CA HIS A 1021 -15.79 -30.47 16.90
C HIS A 1021 -17.08 -31.30 16.95
N HIS A 1022 -17.78 -31.38 15.83
CA HIS A 1022 -18.90 -32.29 15.63
C HIS A 1022 -18.54 -33.23 14.49
N PHE A 1023 -17.63 -34.16 14.78
CA PHE A 1023 -17.44 -35.39 14.03
C PHE A 1023 -17.40 -36.54 15.04
N ASP A 1024 -18.56 -37.17 15.24
CA ASP A 1024 -18.71 -38.53 15.78
C ASP A 1024 -19.12 -39.44 14.62
#